data_AF-A0A9X3PRW0-F1
#
_entry.id   AF-A0A9X3PRW0-F1
#
_cell.length_a   1.000
_cell.length_b   1.000
_cell.length_c   1.000
_cell.angle_alpha   90.00
_cell.angle_beta   90.00
_cell.angle_gamma   90.00
#
_symmetry.space_group_name_H-M   'P 1'
#
loop_
_entity.id
_entity.type
_entity.pdbx_description
1 polymer ?
#
loop_
_entity_poly.entity_id
_entity_poly.type
_entity_poly.pdbx_seq_one_letter_code
_entity_poly.pdbx_strand_id
1 'polypeptide(L)'
;MFTHASRESGDLIIEGARQNNLKNISLRIPHNAVTVITGVSGSGKSSLAFDTLFAEGQWRYVESLSTYARMFLEKVDRPDVDRLINVRPAIAIEQKNPVRTARSTVGTATEIADLLRLLFAKVGRPICPDCREEARGYHPHSVTDELLTRFADARAMILFPIKDSGPGHDRALIESLLARGFVRLKCGDELVELGAGAPLPRTRPSPVHVVLDRLVLRPDNRSRVVEGVETAFREGDGVCRVDVIGHGPQLYSTRFHCQRCGRTFDPIRPVLFSFNHPLGACPDCKGFGNILRYDEDLVVPDRNLSLAEGAVEPWTKPGTDWWQKQMLLAMRRRGVSLSTPFANLSDHDRALLWNGDKRFQGIHQFFEYLEQKRYKLHVRVFLSRYRSPCPCTTCEGTRLRPEARSVKIAGLDIHQVSEMTIKDAAGWIGNLKLPDFETHVARDVLRQLGAKLGFLLRVGLKYLTLGRQTRTLAGGEAQRITLANQLGAQLVGTLYVLDEPTIGLHARDTTTLAAILQNLAASGNTVAVVEHDRQMILAADHVVELGPWAGEKGGELVYAGPRDAFLADTRSLTARYLRGEDTIPVPRTHRPGNGKALILVGARAHNLKDINVRIPLGMLVCVTGVSGSGKSTLVEDTLYRAVARAFRKESLPIGRFTAIKGLEHLRGVRLIDQEPIGRTPRSNPITYLKAFDEIRRLFAATLEARRRGFTPAHFSFNTPGGRCDRCQGNGYEKLEMYFFEDMYARCEACGGRRFGPEVLSVRFRGKTIHDVLNMTIDEAQSFFAGSTKLSAHLYLLATIGLGYLRLGQPATTLSGGEAQRLKIAAELKDRSAHDVLYIMDEPTTGLHLDDIKKLLKVLGKLVEAGNTVLVVEHHLDLIKAADWILDLGPEGGEDGGRIVAEGRPEQVAQVSDSHTGRYLRPLLLRQD
;
A
#
# COMPACT_ATOMS: atom_id res chain seq x y z
N MET A 1 22.11 -0.92 -45.65
CA MET A 1 21.74 0.41 -46.15
C MET A 1 20.24 0.37 -46.45
N PHE A 2 19.41 0.55 -45.41
CA PHE A 2 17.96 0.73 -45.56
C PHE A 2 17.68 2.15 -45.09
N THR A 3 17.33 2.98 -46.05
CA THR A 3 17.14 4.42 -45.94
C THR A 3 15.94 4.74 -45.05
N HIS A 4 16.20 5.53 -44.01
CA HIS A 4 15.20 6.31 -43.29
C HIS A 4 14.45 7.21 -44.28
N ALA A 5 13.22 6.85 -44.62
CA ALA A 5 12.28 7.70 -45.34
C ALA A 5 10.96 7.78 -44.55
N SER A 6 10.69 8.98 -44.03
CA SER A 6 9.39 9.55 -43.64
C SER A 6 8.41 8.65 -42.85
N ARG A 7 8.53 8.64 -41.51
CA ARG A 7 7.37 8.49 -40.61
C ARG A 7 6.81 9.89 -40.32
N GLU A 8 5.94 10.42 -41.19
CA GLU A 8 5.10 11.57 -40.83
C GLU A 8 3.63 11.12 -40.77
N SER A 9 2.91 11.66 -39.76
CA SER A 9 1.47 11.51 -39.45
C SER A 9 1.02 10.52 -38.34
N GLY A 10 1.85 10.28 -37.30
CA GLY A 10 1.39 9.52 -36.12
C GLY A 10 1.82 10.04 -34.75
N ASP A 11 2.65 11.09 -34.64
CA ASP A 11 3.17 11.51 -33.33
C ASP A 11 2.11 12.23 -32.47
N LEU A 12 2.33 12.21 -31.16
CA LEU A 12 1.61 13.04 -30.19
C LEU A 12 2.13 14.48 -30.30
N ILE A 13 1.26 15.40 -30.70
CA ILE A 13 1.63 16.81 -30.91
C ILE A 13 0.99 17.64 -29.80
N ILE A 14 1.82 18.43 -29.11
CA ILE A 14 1.41 19.39 -28.10
C ILE A 14 1.70 20.78 -28.65
N GLU A 15 0.69 21.65 -28.70
CA GLU A 15 0.81 23.05 -29.13
C GLU A 15 0.33 23.95 -28.01
N GLY A 16 1.20 24.89 -27.62
CA GLY A 16 0.88 25.97 -26.68
C GLY A 16 0.48 25.53 -25.27
N ALA A 17 1.20 24.58 -24.66
CA ALA A 17 0.93 24.18 -23.27
C ALA A 17 1.38 25.28 -22.28
N ARG A 18 0.46 25.69 -21.40
CA ARG A 18 0.63 26.78 -20.41
C ARG A 18 0.23 26.40 -18.99
N GLN A 19 -0.11 25.14 -18.76
CA GLN A 19 -0.49 24.64 -17.44
C GLN A 19 0.57 24.99 -16.38
N ASN A 20 0.13 25.56 -15.26
CA ASN A 20 0.97 26.05 -14.16
C ASN A 20 2.03 27.08 -14.59
N ASN A 21 3.29 26.64 -14.74
CA ASN A 21 4.43 27.51 -15.08
C ASN A 21 4.94 27.33 -16.51
N LEU A 22 4.33 26.46 -17.32
CA LEU A 22 4.73 26.21 -18.70
C LEU A 22 4.62 27.49 -19.56
N LYS A 23 5.63 27.74 -20.40
CA LYS A 23 5.78 28.98 -21.18
C LYS A 23 5.30 28.82 -22.62
N ASN A 24 4.04 28.43 -22.78
CA ASN A 24 3.42 28.22 -24.10
C ASN A 24 4.22 27.25 -24.99
N ILE A 25 4.64 26.12 -24.39
CA ILE A 25 5.56 25.21 -25.05
C ILE A 25 4.86 24.35 -26.09
N SER A 26 5.55 24.07 -27.19
CA SER A 26 5.09 23.16 -28.24
C SER A 26 6.15 22.11 -28.53
N LEU A 27 5.76 20.84 -28.57
CA LEU A 27 6.68 19.73 -28.80
C LEU A 27 5.96 18.53 -29.43
N ARG A 28 6.76 17.58 -29.91
CA ARG A 28 6.28 16.29 -30.44
C ARG A 28 6.84 15.16 -29.58
N ILE A 29 5.98 14.18 -29.31
CA ILE A 29 6.35 12.94 -28.61
C ILE A 29 6.07 11.78 -29.57
N PRO A 30 7.10 10.97 -29.93
CA PRO A 30 6.90 9.84 -30.81
C PRO A 30 6.04 8.76 -30.14
N HIS A 31 5.08 8.22 -30.88
CA HIS A 31 4.34 7.05 -30.43
C HIS A 31 5.19 5.78 -30.45
N ASN A 32 4.80 4.80 -29.62
CA ASN A 32 5.47 3.49 -29.55
C ASN A 32 6.95 3.57 -29.14
N ALA A 33 7.30 4.60 -28.37
CA ALA A 33 8.64 4.89 -27.89
C ALA A 33 8.61 5.29 -26.42
N VAL A 34 9.76 5.20 -25.76
CA VAL A 34 9.98 5.70 -24.40
C VAL A 34 10.53 7.12 -24.46
N THR A 35 9.74 8.07 -23.97
CA THR A 35 10.14 9.47 -23.82
C THR A 35 10.40 9.79 -22.36
N VAL A 36 11.59 10.26 -22.04
CA VAL A 36 11.94 10.73 -20.69
C VAL A 36 11.81 12.25 -20.62
N ILE A 37 11.07 12.73 -19.63
CA ILE A 37 10.89 14.14 -19.29
C ILE A 37 11.79 14.44 -18.08
N THR A 38 12.83 15.26 -18.28
CA THR A 38 13.85 15.59 -17.28
C THR A 38 13.98 17.11 -17.08
N GLY A 39 14.81 17.52 -16.11
CA GLY A 39 15.03 18.92 -15.75
C GLY A 39 15.02 19.18 -14.24
N VAL A 40 15.35 20.39 -13.81
CA VAL A 40 15.46 20.74 -12.38
C VAL A 40 14.14 20.60 -11.60
N SER A 41 14.21 20.47 -10.26
CA SER A 41 13.00 20.44 -9.40
C SER A 41 12.16 21.70 -9.64
N GLY A 42 10.87 21.54 -9.93
CA GLY A 42 9.97 22.67 -10.21
C GLY A 42 10.08 23.25 -11.63
N SER A 43 10.77 22.61 -12.58
CA SER A 43 10.89 23.10 -13.96
C SER A 43 9.62 22.97 -14.82
N GLY A 44 8.59 22.27 -14.33
CA GLY A 44 7.33 22.04 -15.06
C GLY A 44 7.13 20.62 -15.58
N LYS A 45 7.98 19.65 -15.19
CA LYS A 45 7.89 18.23 -15.64
C LYS A 45 6.54 17.60 -15.35
N SER A 46 6.10 17.64 -14.10
CA SER A 46 4.80 17.10 -13.70
C SER A 46 3.64 17.89 -14.31
N SER A 47 3.83 19.19 -14.56
CA SER A 47 2.83 20.02 -15.24
C SER A 47 2.63 19.61 -16.69
N LEU A 48 3.70 19.24 -17.40
CA LEU A 48 3.60 18.66 -18.74
C LEU A 48 3.06 17.23 -18.68
N ALA A 49 3.68 16.34 -17.89
CA ALA A 49 3.37 14.92 -17.87
C ALA A 49 1.98 14.62 -17.30
N PHE A 50 1.68 15.10 -16.10
CA PHE A 50 0.45 14.75 -15.38
C PHE A 50 -0.66 15.77 -15.61
N ASP A 51 -0.38 17.05 -15.37
CA ASP A 51 -1.41 18.09 -15.42
C ASP A 51 -1.83 18.45 -16.86
N THR A 52 -1.05 18.06 -17.86
CA THR A 52 -1.37 18.28 -19.28
C THR A 52 -1.62 16.97 -20.03
N LEU A 53 -0.61 16.11 -20.20
CA LEU A 53 -0.74 14.91 -21.04
C LEU A 53 -1.68 13.86 -20.46
N PHE A 54 -1.46 13.46 -19.21
CA PHE A 54 -2.32 12.50 -18.54
C PHE A 54 -3.74 13.07 -18.35
N ALA A 55 -3.84 14.29 -17.82
CA ALA A 55 -5.13 14.94 -17.58
C ALA A 55 -5.97 15.02 -18.86
N GLU A 56 -5.40 15.46 -19.98
CA GLU A 56 -6.13 15.55 -21.25
C GLU A 56 -6.47 14.17 -21.83
N GLY A 57 -5.56 13.20 -21.74
CA GLY A 57 -5.80 11.83 -22.21
C GLY A 57 -6.87 11.10 -21.39
N GLN A 58 -6.89 11.30 -20.07
CA GLN A 58 -7.93 10.79 -19.18
C GLN A 58 -9.26 11.51 -19.42
N TRP A 59 -9.24 12.84 -19.55
CA TRP A 59 -10.43 13.65 -19.78
C TRP A 59 -11.18 13.21 -21.03
N ARG A 60 -10.49 13.13 -22.18
CA ARG A 60 -11.12 12.73 -23.45
C ARG A 60 -11.70 11.32 -23.39
N TYR A 61 -11.03 10.43 -22.66
CA TYR A 61 -11.55 9.07 -22.46
C TYR A 61 -12.80 9.08 -21.58
N VAL A 62 -12.78 9.74 -20.42
CA VAL A 62 -13.91 9.78 -19.48
C VAL A 62 -15.12 10.52 -20.06
N GLU A 63 -14.90 11.59 -20.82
CA GLU A 63 -15.96 12.32 -21.53
C GLU A 63 -16.76 11.41 -22.46
N SER A 64 -16.11 10.39 -23.04
CA SER A 64 -16.76 9.44 -23.95
C SER A 64 -17.55 8.32 -23.25
N LEU A 65 -17.42 8.15 -21.93
CA LEU A 65 -18.04 7.02 -21.20
C LEU A 65 -19.54 7.21 -20.94
N SER A 66 -19.97 8.40 -20.54
CA SER A 66 -21.38 8.68 -20.27
C SER A 66 -21.68 10.18 -20.22
N THR A 67 -22.94 10.54 -20.51
CA THR A 67 -23.45 11.90 -20.31
C THR A 67 -23.37 12.36 -18.86
N TYR A 68 -23.54 11.43 -17.90
CA TYR A 68 -23.39 11.70 -16.47
C TYR A 68 -21.97 12.17 -16.11
N ALA A 69 -20.94 11.43 -16.55
CA ALA A 69 -19.55 11.80 -16.26
C ALA A 69 -19.20 13.18 -16.83
N ARG A 70 -19.71 13.50 -18.03
CA ARG A 70 -19.50 14.79 -18.70
C ARG A 70 -19.99 15.97 -17.86
N MET A 71 -21.16 15.87 -17.21
CA MET A 71 -21.71 16.93 -16.37
C MET A 71 -20.82 17.32 -15.17
N PHE A 72 -20.02 16.37 -14.66
CA PHE A 72 -19.08 16.65 -13.56
C PHE A 72 -17.75 17.17 -14.06
N LEU A 73 -17.27 16.67 -15.20
CA LEU A 73 -16.06 17.17 -15.84
C LEU A 73 -16.19 18.66 -16.17
N GLU A 74 -17.35 19.16 -16.59
CA GLU A 74 -17.57 20.59 -16.86
C GLU A 74 -17.29 21.53 -15.67
N LYS A 75 -17.28 21.02 -14.42
CA LYS A 75 -16.97 21.80 -13.22
C LYS A 75 -15.48 21.87 -12.88
N VAL A 76 -14.65 21.17 -13.65
CA VAL A 76 -13.22 21.04 -13.44
C VAL A 76 -12.50 21.86 -14.49
N ASP A 77 -11.44 22.55 -14.10
CA ASP A 77 -10.61 23.30 -15.05
C ASP A 77 -9.92 22.29 -16.00
N ARG A 78 -10.22 22.36 -17.30
CA ARG A 78 -9.49 21.60 -18.33
C ARG A 78 -8.03 22.12 -18.40
N PRO A 79 -7.03 21.27 -18.73
CA PRO A 79 -5.64 21.73 -18.87
C PRO A 79 -5.50 22.90 -19.86
N ASP A 80 -4.68 23.89 -19.51
CA ASP A 80 -4.41 25.05 -20.36
C ASP A 80 -3.40 24.69 -21.48
N VAL A 81 -3.94 24.36 -22.65
CA VAL A 81 -3.21 23.98 -23.87
C VAL A 81 -4.02 24.38 -25.09
N ASP A 82 -3.37 24.90 -26.14
CA ASP A 82 -4.09 25.29 -27.38
C ASP A 82 -4.59 24.06 -28.12
N ARG A 83 -3.71 23.08 -28.33
CA ARG A 83 -4.06 21.87 -29.06
C ARG A 83 -3.23 20.67 -28.62
N LEU A 84 -3.92 19.54 -28.52
CA LEU A 84 -3.31 18.22 -28.30
C LEU A 84 -3.85 17.24 -29.34
N ILE A 85 -2.99 16.83 -30.27
CA ILE A 85 -3.33 15.97 -31.43
C ILE A 85 -2.76 14.58 -31.20
N ASN A 86 -3.52 13.54 -31.55
CA ASN A 86 -3.15 12.13 -31.39
C ASN A 86 -2.89 11.70 -29.93
N VAL A 87 -3.52 12.38 -28.95
CA VAL A 87 -3.47 11.92 -27.56
C VAL A 87 -4.24 10.60 -27.42
N ARG A 88 -3.59 9.61 -26.83
CA ARG A 88 -4.16 8.29 -26.53
C ARG A 88 -4.81 8.31 -25.13
N PRO A 89 -5.74 7.39 -24.83
CA PRO A 89 -6.20 7.18 -23.46
C PRO A 89 -5.00 7.00 -22.52
N ALA A 90 -4.99 7.78 -21.44
CA ALA A 90 -3.82 7.88 -20.58
C ALA A 90 -4.01 7.15 -19.25
N ILE A 91 -2.94 6.50 -18.78
CA ILE A 91 -2.85 5.86 -17.47
C ILE A 91 -1.65 6.44 -16.72
N ALA A 92 -1.90 7.03 -15.56
CA ALA A 92 -0.86 7.51 -14.66
C ALA A 92 -0.41 6.40 -13.71
N ILE A 93 0.91 6.32 -13.47
CA ILE A 93 1.52 5.48 -12.44
C ILE A 93 2.31 6.41 -11.50
N GLU A 94 1.63 6.93 -10.49
CA GLU A 94 2.21 7.80 -9.45
C GLU A 94 2.88 7.01 -8.31
N GLN A 95 3.71 7.70 -7.52
CA GLN A 95 4.41 7.16 -6.35
C GLN A 95 3.52 6.97 -5.11
N LYS A 96 2.30 7.50 -5.12
CA LYS A 96 1.41 7.43 -3.96
C LYS A 96 0.83 6.03 -3.86
N ASN A 97 0.96 5.39 -2.70
CA ASN A 97 0.16 4.21 -2.38
C ASN A 97 -1.26 4.69 -2.02
N PRO A 98 -2.26 4.53 -2.90
CA PRO A 98 -3.60 5.05 -2.65
C PRO A 98 -4.34 4.17 -1.63
N VAL A 99 -3.87 2.92 -1.43
CA VAL A 99 -4.61 1.90 -0.68
C VAL A 99 -4.24 1.90 0.79
N ARG A 100 -5.13 2.47 1.59
CA ARG A 100 -5.01 2.51 3.06
C ARG A 100 -5.71 1.36 3.79
N THR A 101 -6.45 0.52 3.07
CA THR A 101 -7.31 -0.49 3.68
C THR A 101 -6.50 -1.69 4.18
N ALA A 102 -6.83 -2.21 5.36
CA ALA A 102 -6.16 -3.38 5.93
C ALA A 102 -6.55 -4.72 5.25
N ARG A 103 -7.56 -4.70 4.38
CA ARG A 103 -8.03 -5.91 3.68
C ARG A 103 -7.32 -6.14 2.35
N SER A 104 -6.74 -5.12 1.74
CA SER A 104 -6.02 -5.27 0.48
C SER A 104 -4.66 -5.94 0.69
N THR A 105 -4.34 -6.93 -0.15
CA THR A 105 -3.05 -7.62 -0.19
C THR A 105 -2.41 -7.51 -1.57
N VAL A 106 -1.14 -7.89 -1.68
CA VAL A 106 -0.43 -8.00 -2.97
C VAL A 106 -1.24 -8.83 -3.96
N GLY A 107 -1.77 -9.97 -3.51
CA GLY A 107 -2.62 -10.85 -4.33
C GLY A 107 -3.90 -10.19 -4.83
N THR A 108 -4.58 -9.39 -4.01
CA THR A 108 -5.79 -8.67 -4.47
C THR A 108 -5.44 -7.51 -5.39
N ALA A 109 -4.38 -6.77 -5.11
CA ALA A 109 -3.95 -5.63 -5.95
C ALA A 109 -3.45 -6.05 -7.34
N THR A 110 -2.95 -7.28 -7.46
CA THR A 110 -2.48 -7.87 -8.73
C THR A 110 -3.52 -8.73 -9.42
N GLU A 111 -4.72 -8.89 -8.83
CA GLU A 111 -5.79 -9.81 -9.25
C GLU A 111 -5.38 -11.30 -9.25
N ILE A 112 -4.17 -11.63 -8.76
CA ILE A 112 -3.73 -13.02 -8.63
C ILE A 112 -4.62 -13.76 -7.65
N ALA A 113 -5.06 -13.11 -6.57
CA ALA A 113 -6.03 -13.69 -5.64
C ALA A 113 -7.31 -14.09 -6.37
N ASP A 114 -7.76 -13.32 -7.36
CA ASP A 114 -9.03 -13.56 -8.06
C ASP A 114 -8.91 -14.76 -8.99
N LEU A 115 -7.79 -14.86 -9.69
CA LEU A 115 -7.45 -16.03 -10.49
C LEU A 115 -7.24 -17.28 -9.63
N LEU A 116 -6.63 -17.16 -8.44
CA LEU A 116 -6.52 -18.26 -7.48
C LEU A 116 -7.90 -18.70 -6.99
N ARG A 117 -8.80 -17.76 -6.66
CA ARG A 117 -10.19 -18.08 -6.27
C ARG A 117 -10.91 -18.84 -7.38
N LEU A 118 -10.69 -18.47 -8.64
CA LEU A 118 -11.25 -19.17 -9.79
C LEU A 118 -10.63 -20.56 -9.97
N LEU A 119 -9.31 -20.70 -9.83
CA LEU A 119 -8.59 -21.98 -9.91
C LEU A 119 -9.10 -22.96 -8.84
N PHE A 120 -9.10 -22.54 -7.56
CA PHE A 120 -9.63 -23.32 -6.44
C PHE A 120 -11.11 -23.67 -6.62
N ALA A 121 -11.89 -22.79 -7.26
CA ALA A 121 -13.28 -23.09 -7.55
C ALA A 121 -13.49 -24.15 -8.64
N LYS A 122 -12.56 -24.28 -9.58
CA LYS A 122 -12.68 -25.17 -10.74
C LYS A 122 -12.06 -26.54 -10.53
N VAL A 123 -10.91 -26.61 -9.86
CA VAL A 123 -10.13 -27.86 -9.70
C VAL A 123 -9.86 -28.21 -8.22
N GLY A 124 -10.30 -27.38 -7.28
CA GLY A 124 -10.10 -27.63 -5.85
C GLY A 124 -10.94 -28.79 -5.32
N ARG A 125 -10.34 -29.61 -4.46
CA ARG A 125 -10.97 -30.79 -3.86
C ARG A 125 -11.20 -30.57 -2.37
N PRO A 126 -12.44 -30.70 -1.85
CA PRO A 126 -12.71 -30.55 -0.43
C PRO A 126 -12.15 -31.76 0.34
N ILE A 127 -11.29 -31.51 1.31
CA ILE A 127 -10.75 -32.53 2.21
C ILE A 127 -11.45 -32.42 3.56
N CYS A 128 -11.97 -33.53 4.06
CA CYS A 128 -12.62 -33.56 5.36
C CYS A 128 -11.62 -33.23 6.48
N PRO A 129 -11.86 -32.21 7.31
CA PRO A 129 -10.94 -31.86 8.38
C PRO A 129 -10.85 -32.95 9.47
N ASP A 130 -11.92 -33.73 9.66
CA ASP A 130 -11.98 -34.78 10.68
C ASP A 130 -11.37 -36.10 10.17
N CYS A 131 -11.73 -36.51 8.95
CA CYS A 131 -11.33 -37.80 8.38
C CYS A 131 -10.07 -37.74 7.51
N ARG A 132 -9.67 -36.55 7.06
CA ARG A 132 -8.58 -36.30 6.09
C ARG A 132 -8.75 -37.00 4.74
N GLU A 133 -9.98 -37.39 4.42
CA GLU A 133 -10.36 -37.98 3.14
C GLU A 133 -10.98 -36.94 2.20
N GLU A 134 -10.80 -37.13 0.90
CA GLU A 134 -11.42 -36.31 -0.14
C GLU A 134 -12.93 -36.53 -0.15
N ALA A 135 -13.68 -35.45 0.06
CA ALA A 135 -15.11 -35.46 -0.12
C ALA A 135 -15.43 -35.54 -1.61
N ARG A 136 -16.31 -36.45 -1.99
CA ARG A 136 -16.68 -36.72 -3.37
C ARG A 136 -18.12 -36.32 -3.62
N GLY A 137 -18.35 -35.70 -4.77
CA GLY A 137 -19.66 -35.57 -5.38
C GLY A 137 -19.70 -36.51 -6.60
N TYR A 138 -20.84 -37.12 -6.83
CA TYR A 138 -21.00 -38.10 -7.92
C TYR A 138 -21.70 -37.47 -9.12
N HIS A 139 -21.25 -37.81 -10.33
CA HIS A 139 -21.92 -37.51 -11.59
C HIS A 139 -22.67 -38.76 -12.08
N PRO A 140 -23.83 -38.63 -12.77
CA PRO A 140 -24.59 -39.78 -13.27
C PRO A 140 -23.72 -40.88 -13.94
N HIS A 141 -22.82 -40.50 -14.83
CA HIS A 141 -21.90 -41.43 -15.47
C HIS A 141 -20.97 -42.16 -14.49
N SER A 142 -20.37 -41.45 -13.53
CA SER A 142 -19.47 -42.05 -12.54
C SER A 142 -20.19 -43.02 -11.61
N VAL A 143 -21.44 -42.70 -11.20
CA VAL A 143 -22.28 -43.62 -10.42
C VAL A 143 -22.57 -44.87 -11.24
N THR A 144 -23.00 -44.70 -12.50
CA THR A 144 -23.30 -45.83 -13.37
C THR A 144 -22.09 -46.73 -13.58
N ASP A 145 -20.92 -46.14 -13.87
CA ASP A 145 -19.69 -46.91 -14.08
C ASP A 145 -19.29 -47.65 -12.79
N GLU A 146 -19.43 -47.05 -11.62
CA GLU A 146 -19.21 -47.73 -10.33
C GLU A 146 -20.21 -48.88 -10.12
N LEU A 147 -21.51 -48.64 -10.34
CA LEU A 147 -22.55 -49.66 -10.17
C LEU A 147 -22.34 -50.85 -11.09
N LEU A 148 -22.03 -50.60 -12.37
CA LEU A 148 -21.77 -51.64 -13.36
C LEU A 148 -20.49 -52.43 -13.07
N THR A 149 -19.47 -51.77 -12.52
CA THR A 149 -18.19 -52.43 -12.18
C THR A 149 -18.30 -53.24 -10.89
N ARG A 150 -18.98 -52.73 -9.88
CA ARG A 150 -19.01 -53.30 -8.53
C ARG A 150 -20.13 -54.31 -8.29
N PHE A 151 -21.25 -54.17 -9.01
CA PHE A 151 -22.46 -54.98 -8.83
C PHE A 151 -22.98 -55.53 -10.16
N ALA A 152 -22.06 -56.06 -10.98
CA ALA A 152 -22.41 -56.67 -12.27
C ALA A 152 -23.47 -57.77 -12.11
N ASP A 153 -24.47 -57.77 -13.00
CA ASP A 153 -25.62 -58.69 -13.03
C ASP A 153 -26.56 -58.66 -11.81
N ALA A 154 -26.34 -57.75 -10.85
CA ALA A 154 -27.23 -57.58 -9.71
C ALA A 154 -28.52 -56.84 -10.13
N ARG A 155 -29.64 -57.21 -9.49
CA ARG A 155 -30.90 -56.45 -9.59
C ARG A 155 -30.81 -55.22 -8.70
N ALA A 156 -31.15 -54.06 -9.23
CA ALA A 156 -31.11 -52.79 -8.50
C ALA A 156 -32.39 -51.99 -8.71
N MET A 157 -32.75 -51.23 -7.68
CA MET A 157 -33.81 -50.21 -7.75
C MET A 157 -33.17 -48.83 -7.63
N ILE A 158 -33.44 -47.94 -8.57
CA ILE A 158 -33.02 -46.54 -8.48
C ILE A 158 -34.13 -45.75 -7.81
N LEU A 159 -33.78 -45.04 -6.73
CA LEU A 159 -34.71 -44.27 -5.91
C LEU A 159 -34.21 -42.85 -5.65
N PHE A 160 -35.12 -41.94 -5.37
CA PHE A 160 -34.80 -40.62 -4.82
C PHE A 160 -35.58 -40.34 -3.54
N PRO A 161 -34.98 -39.65 -2.54
CA PRO A 161 -35.65 -39.35 -1.30
C PRO A 161 -36.58 -38.13 -1.44
N ILE A 162 -37.72 -38.19 -0.77
CA ILE A 162 -38.64 -37.06 -0.59
C ILE A 162 -38.89 -36.83 0.91
N LYS A 163 -39.05 -35.55 1.29
CA LYS A 163 -39.38 -35.20 2.66
C LYS A 163 -40.84 -35.53 2.94
N ASP A 164 -41.07 -36.22 4.03
CA ASP A 164 -42.42 -36.45 4.53
C ASP A 164 -42.98 -35.15 5.15
N SER A 165 -44.12 -34.67 4.66
CA SER A 165 -44.82 -33.48 5.19
C SER A 165 -45.57 -33.75 6.50
N GLY A 166 -45.53 -34.98 7.02
CA GLY A 166 -46.16 -35.36 8.28
C GLY A 166 -47.65 -35.75 8.14
N PRO A 167 -48.30 -36.13 9.26
CA PRO A 167 -49.66 -36.67 9.26
C PRO A 167 -50.67 -35.70 8.63
N GLY A 168 -51.54 -36.20 7.74
CA GLY A 168 -52.63 -35.42 7.11
C GLY A 168 -52.36 -34.89 5.69
N HIS A 169 -51.13 -35.01 5.17
CA HIS A 169 -50.75 -34.53 3.84
C HIS A 169 -50.61 -35.65 2.78
N ASP A 170 -50.96 -36.89 3.14
CA ASP A 170 -50.77 -38.09 2.30
C ASP A 170 -51.47 -38.00 0.95
N ARG A 171 -52.71 -37.53 0.93
CA ARG A 171 -53.50 -37.43 -0.31
C ARG A 171 -52.87 -36.45 -1.31
N ALA A 172 -52.45 -35.28 -0.83
CA ALA A 172 -51.79 -34.27 -1.66
C ALA A 172 -50.43 -34.76 -2.19
N LEU A 173 -49.67 -35.50 -1.36
CA LEU A 173 -48.41 -36.10 -1.77
C LEU A 173 -48.60 -37.15 -2.86
N ILE A 174 -49.57 -38.07 -2.69
CA ILE A 174 -49.89 -39.13 -3.67
C ILE A 174 -50.36 -38.51 -4.99
N GLU A 175 -51.29 -37.55 -4.95
CA GLU A 175 -51.79 -36.86 -6.14
C GLU A 175 -50.66 -36.13 -6.89
N SER A 176 -49.73 -35.49 -6.16
CA SER A 176 -48.56 -34.83 -6.75
C SER A 176 -47.58 -35.82 -7.42
N LEU A 177 -47.30 -36.96 -6.78
CA LEU A 177 -46.40 -37.98 -7.33
C LEU A 177 -47.01 -38.68 -8.55
N LEU A 178 -48.31 -38.99 -8.52
CA LEU A 178 -49.03 -39.57 -9.66
C LEU A 178 -49.11 -38.62 -10.85
N ALA A 179 -49.38 -37.32 -10.61
CA ALA A 179 -49.37 -36.31 -11.66
C ALA A 179 -48.00 -36.16 -12.35
N ARG A 180 -46.91 -36.49 -11.63
CA ARG A 180 -45.53 -36.54 -12.16
C ARG A 180 -45.16 -37.91 -12.77
N GLY A 181 -46.09 -38.86 -12.78
CA GLY A 181 -45.91 -40.19 -13.38
C GLY A 181 -45.26 -41.24 -12.47
N PHE A 182 -45.06 -40.93 -11.18
CA PHE A 182 -44.49 -41.89 -10.23
C PHE A 182 -45.58 -42.75 -9.61
N VAL A 183 -45.45 -44.07 -9.76
CA VAL A 183 -46.47 -45.05 -9.35
C VAL A 183 -46.03 -45.90 -8.15
N ARG A 184 -44.82 -45.72 -7.62
CA ARG A 184 -44.26 -46.56 -6.56
C ARG A 184 -43.45 -45.77 -5.55
N LEU A 185 -43.58 -46.18 -4.30
CA LEU A 185 -42.97 -45.55 -3.14
C LEU A 185 -42.46 -46.63 -2.20
N LYS A 186 -41.30 -46.41 -1.59
CA LYS A 186 -40.68 -47.30 -0.62
C LYS A 186 -40.60 -46.59 0.74
N CYS A 187 -41.32 -47.13 1.72
CA CYS A 187 -41.41 -46.66 3.10
C CYS A 187 -40.66 -47.65 4.01
N GLY A 188 -39.42 -47.35 4.37
CA GLY A 188 -38.57 -48.34 5.06
C GLY A 188 -38.30 -49.54 4.14
N ASP A 189 -38.76 -50.74 4.54
CA ASP A 189 -38.66 -51.95 3.73
C ASP A 189 -39.94 -52.28 2.94
N GLU A 190 -41.04 -51.57 3.18
CA GLU A 190 -42.32 -51.78 2.48
C GLU A 190 -42.37 -51.02 1.15
N LEU A 191 -42.72 -51.73 0.08
CA LEU A 191 -42.96 -51.15 -1.24
C LEU A 191 -44.47 -50.96 -1.45
N VAL A 192 -44.89 -49.71 -1.62
CA VAL A 192 -46.29 -49.30 -1.80
C VAL A 192 -46.50 -48.85 -3.23
N GLU A 193 -47.50 -49.42 -3.91
CA GLU A 193 -47.96 -48.91 -5.20
C GLU A 193 -48.94 -47.75 -4.98
N LEU A 194 -48.70 -46.64 -5.65
CA LEU A 194 -49.48 -45.41 -5.52
C LEU A 194 -50.72 -45.52 -6.42
N GLY A 195 -51.90 -45.39 -5.80
CA GLY A 195 -53.20 -45.32 -6.46
C GLY A 195 -54.11 -44.33 -5.74
N ALA A 196 -55.25 -43.98 -6.35
CA ALA A 196 -56.23 -43.09 -5.73
C ALA A 196 -56.74 -43.69 -4.40
N GLY A 197 -56.34 -43.11 -3.27
CA GLY A 197 -56.70 -43.59 -1.93
C GLY A 197 -55.80 -44.69 -1.36
N ALA A 198 -54.61 -44.94 -1.92
CA ALA A 198 -53.66 -45.91 -1.37
C ALA A 198 -53.29 -45.58 0.09
N PRO A 199 -53.43 -46.52 1.05
CA PRO A 199 -53.09 -46.27 2.44
C PRO A 199 -51.56 -46.23 2.60
N LEU A 200 -51.02 -45.06 2.94
CA LEU A 200 -49.62 -44.96 3.36
C LEU A 200 -49.50 -45.37 4.84
N PRO A 201 -48.39 -46.02 5.26
CA PRO A 201 -48.17 -46.38 6.66
C PRO A 201 -48.24 -45.15 7.57
N ARG A 202 -49.02 -45.25 8.68
CA ARG A 202 -49.23 -44.15 9.65
C ARG A 202 -47.95 -43.71 10.37
N THR A 203 -47.01 -44.64 10.54
CA THR A 203 -45.66 -44.38 11.03
C THR A 203 -44.68 -44.88 9.98
N ARG A 204 -43.94 -43.95 9.37
CA ARG A 204 -42.95 -44.26 8.34
C ARG A 204 -41.64 -43.53 8.63
N PRO A 205 -40.48 -44.17 8.43
CA PRO A 205 -39.20 -43.49 8.55
C PRO A 205 -39.10 -42.41 7.45
N SER A 206 -38.75 -41.19 7.85
CA SER A 206 -38.43 -40.09 6.95
C SER A 206 -36.90 -40.07 6.72
N PRO A 207 -36.40 -39.96 5.48
CA PRO A 207 -37.14 -39.69 4.24
C PRO A 207 -37.80 -40.93 3.63
N VAL A 208 -38.88 -40.69 2.88
CA VAL A 208 -39.57 -41.69 2.06
C VAL A 208 -38.91 -41.73 0.68
N HIS A 209 -38.84 -42.89 0.02
CA HIS A 209 -38.11 -43.02 -1.25
C HIS A 209 -39.06 -43.32 -2.41
N VAL A 210 -39.03 -42.53 -3.48
CA VAL A 210 -39.79 -42.80 -4.70
C VAL A 210 -38.99 -43.76 -5.58
N VAL A 211 -39.62 -44.82 -6.08
CA VAL A 211 -38.95 -45.79 -6.96
C VAL A 211 -39.06 -45.31 -8.41
N LEU A 212 -37.93 -44.98 -9.02
CA LEU A 212 -37.86 -44.52 -10.42
C LEU A 212 -37.84 -45.70 -11.39
N ASP A 213 -36.88 -46.60 -11.20
CA ASP A 213 -36.67 -47.72 -12.11
C ASP A 213 -36.20 -48.97 -11.37
N ARG A 214 -36.48 -50.14 -11.96
CA ARG A 214 -36.03 -51.45 -11.50
C ARG A 214 -35.37 -52.15 -12.68
N LEU A 215 -34.08 -52.40 -12.55
CA LEU A 215 -33.26 -52.90 -13.66
C LEU A 215 -32.21 -53.89 -13.17
N VAL A 216 -31.58 -54.57 -14.13
CA VAL A 216 -30.39 -55.40 -13.89
C VAL A 216 -29.17 -54.60 -14.34
N LEU A 217 -28.17 -54.50 -13.48
CA LEU A 217 -26.93 -53.76 -13.74
C LEU A 217 -26.07 -54.53 -14.75
N ARG A 218 -26.25 -54.24 -16.03
CA ARG A 218 -25.50 -54.84 -17.14
C ARG A 218 -24.95 -53.77 -18.09
N PRO A 219 -23.80 -54.02 -18.74
CA PRO A 219 -23.19 -53.07 -19.66
C PRO A 219 -24.09 -52.65 -20.84
N ASP A 220 -24.95 -53.55 -21.32
CA ASP A 220 -25.91 -53.30 -22.40
C ASP A 220 -26.99 -52.26 -22.03
N ASN A 221 -27.33 -52.15 -20.75
CA ASN A 221 -28.34 -51.23 -20.22
C ASN A 221 -27.75 -49.92 -19.68
N ARG A 222 -26.48 -49.61 -19.98
CA ARG A 222 -25.76 -48.45 -19.40
C ARG A 222 -26.51 -47.12 -19.57
N SER A 223 -27.05 -46.84 -20.76
CA SER A 223 -27.79 -45.59 -21.03
C SER A 223 -28.99 -45.42 -20.09
N ARG A 224 -29.78 -46.47 -19.91
CA ARG A 224 -30.95 -46.50 -19.03
C ARG A 224 -30.57 -46.29 -17.56
N VAL A 225 -29.45 -46.85 -17.11
CA VAL A 225 -28.94 -46.61 -15.74
C VAL A 225 -28.52 -45.15 -15.57
N VAL A 226 -27.81 -44.57 -16.55
CA VAL A 226 -27.43 -43.14 -16.52
C VAL A 226 -28.67 -42.24 -16.44
N GLU A 227 -29.67 -42.46 -17.30
CA GLU A 227 -30.91 -41.68 -17.32
C GLU A 227 -31.69 -41.81 -15.99
N GLY A 228 -31.75 -43.02 -15.43
CA GLY A 228 -32.36 -43.27 -14.13
C GLY A 228 -31.67 -42.53 -12.99
N VAL A 229 -30.34 -42.59 -12.93
CA VAL A 229 -29.53 -41.87 -11.93
C VAL A 229 -29.64 -40.36 -12.12
N GLU A 230 -29.63 -39.86 -13.34
CA GLU A 230 -29.77 -38.43 -13.64
C GLU A 230 -31.14 -37.90 -13.17
N THR A 231 -32.20 -38.64 -13.47
CA THR A 231 -33.56 -38.31 -13.01
C THR A 231 -33.64 -38.37 -11.49
N ALA A 232 -33.01 -39.38 -10.86
CA ALA A 232 -32.95 -39.48 -9.40
C ALA A 232 -32.27 -38.27 -8.75
N PHE A 233 -31.14 -37.83 -9.30
CA PHE A 233 -30.48 -36.62 -8.81
C PHE A 233 -31.30 -35.36 -9.02
N ARG A 234 -32.00 -35.23 -10.15
CA ARG A 234 -32.82 -34.05 -10.44
C ARG A 234 -34.02 -33.95 -9.49
N GLU A 235 -34.74 -35.04 -9.30
CA GLU A 235 -35.96 -35.08 -8.47
C GLU A 235 -35.66 -35.18 -6.97
N GLY A 236 -34.50 -35.73 -6.60
CA GLY A 236 -34.03 -35.92 -5.22
C GLY A 236 -33.16 -34.79 -4.66
N ASP A 237 -33.18 -33.58 -5.24
CA ASP A 237 -32.33 -32.44 -4.83
C ASP A 237 -30.84 -32.80 -4.73
N GLY A 238 -30.36 -33.55 -5.71
CA GLY A 238 -28.98 -34.02 -5.81
C GLY A 238 -28.66 -35.27 -5.01
N VAL A 239 -29.66 -36.05 -4.56
CA VAL A 239 -29.47 -37.32 -3.86
C VAL A 239 -30.12 -38.47 -4.63
N CYS A 240 -29.35 -39.52 -4.88
CA CYS A 240 -29.80 -40.76 -5.52
C CYS A 240 -29.50 -41.92 -4.58
N ARG A 241 -30.48 -42.76 -4.30
CA ARG A 241 -30.31 -44.00 -3.56
C ARG A 241 -30.49 -45.17 -4.52
N VAL A 242 -29.59 -46.13 -4.49
CA VAL A 242 -29.68 -47.35 -5.30
C VAL A 242 -29.72 -48.55 -4.37
N ASP A 243 -30.88 -49.20 -4.28
CA ASP A 243 -31.02 -50.43 -3.51
C ASP A 243 -30.61 -51.62 -4.38
N VAL A 244 -29.40 -52.14 -4.14
CA VAL A 244 -28.89 -53.32 -4.83
C VAL A 244 -29.32 -54.56 -4.04
N ILE A 245 -30.11 -55.42 -4.67
CA ILE A 245 -30.63 -56.64 -4.03
C ILE A 245 -29.45 -57.56 -3.67
N GLY A 246 -29.35 -57.94 -2.39
CA GLY A 246 -28.26 -58.76 -1.86
C GLY A 246 -27.03 -57.98 -1.37
N HIS A 247 -26.90 -56.69 -1.68
CA HIS A 247 -25.75 -55.86 -1.30
C HIS A 247 -26.13 -54.62 -0.47
N GLY A 248 -27.42 -54.37 -0.27
CA GLY A 248 -27.92 -53.26 0.53
C GLY A 248 -27.94 -51.92 -0.23
N PRO A 249 -28.36 -50.84 0.45
CA PRO A 249 -28.52 -49.53 -0.16
C PRO A 249 -27.18 -48.82 -0.40
N GLN A 250 -27.01 -48.27 -1.60
CA GLN A 250 -25.93 -47.36 -1.95
C GLN A 250 -26.49 -45.94 -2.05
N LEU A 251 -25.89 -44.99 -1.34
CA LEU A 251 -26.30 -43.59 -1.36
C LEU A 251 -25.29 -42.76 -2.13
N TYR A 252 -25.77 -42.06 -3.15
CA TYR A 252 -24.98 -41.15 -3.97
C TYR A 252 -25.53 -39.74 -3.83
N SER A 253 -24.65 -38.75 -3.86
CA SER A 253 -25.05 -37.35 -3.92
C SER A 253 -24.17 -36.56 -4.87
N THR A 254 -24.77 -35.60 -5.57
CA THR A 254 -24.05 -34.60 -6.37
C THR A 254 -23.34 -33.57 -5.48
N ARG A 255 -23.77 -33.45 -4.21
CA ARG A 255 -23.09 -32.62 -3.21
C ARG A 255 -21.85 -33.33 -2.69
N PHE A 256 -20.80 -32.56 -2.47
CA PHE A 256 -19.58 -33.07 -1.84
C PHE A 256 -19.88 -33.54 -0.43
N HIS A 257 -19.61 -34.82 -0.16
CA HIS A 257 -19.71 -35.39 1.18
C HIS A 257 -18.52 -36.30 1.49
N CYS A 258 -18.11 -36.30 2.75
CA CYS A 258 -17.11 -37.22 3.26
C CYS A 258 -17.72 -38.63 3.31
N GLN A 259 -17.10 -39.58 2.61
CA GLN A 259 -17.61 -40.96 2.54
C GLN A 259 -17.52 -41.70 3.89
N ARG A 260 -16.66 -41.23 4.80
CA ARG A 260 -16.44 -41.86 6.11
C ARG A 260 -17.33 -41.32 7.22
N CYS A 261 -17.44 -40.01 7.38
CA CYS A 261 -18.22 -39.40 8.47
C CYS A 261 -19.54 -38.74 8.02
N GLY A 262 -19.85 -38.75 6.71
CA GLY A 262 -21.09 -38.18 6.17
C GLY A 262 -21.14 -36.64 6.18
N ARG A 263 -20.07 -35.95 6.59
CA ARG A 263 -20.00 -34.47 6.58
C ARG A 263 -20.24 -33.93 5.17
N THR A 264 -21.19 -33.02 5.03
CA THR A 264 -21.50 -32.33 3.77
C THR A 264 -20.69 -31.04 3.63
N PHE A 265 -20.41 -30.66 2.40
CA PHE A 265 -19.67 -29.44 2.06
C PHE A 265 -20.52 -28.53 1.18
N ASP A 266 -20.32 -27.23 1.35
CA ASP A 266 -20.96 -26.22 0.51
C ASP A 266 -20.48 -26.31 -0.95
N PRO A 267 -21.30 -25.85 -1.91
CA PRO A 267 -20.88 -25.74 -3.29
C PRO A 267 -19.64 -24.87 -3.42
N ILE A 268 -18.62 -25.42 -4.08
CA ILE A 268 -17.36 -24.72 -4.32
C ILE A 268 -17.59 -23.64 -5.38
N ARG A 269 -17.58 -22.37 -4.95
CA ARG A 269 -17.74 -21.18 -5.81
C ARG A 269 -16.61 -20.19 -5.51
N PRO A 270 -16.19 -19.34 -6.47
CA PRO A 270 -15.09 -18.38 -6.23
C PRO A 270 -15.31 -17.46 -5.02
N VAL A 271 -16.57 -17.16 -4.70
CA VAL A 271 -16.95 -16.31 -3.55
C VAL A 271 -16.63 -16.96 -2.21
N LEU A 272 -16.63 -18.30 -2.12
CA LEU A 272 -16.24 -19.05 -0.91
C LEU A 272 -14.81 -18.73 -0.48
N PHE A 273 -13.95 -18.41 -1.43
CA PHE A 273 -12.54 -18.12 -1.20
C PHE A 273 -12.24 -16.62 -1.03
N SER A 274 -13.27 -15.78 -0.98
CA SER A 274 -13.11 -14.33 -0.79
C SER A 274 -13.24 -13.94 0.68
N PHE A 275 -12.15 -13.48 1.29
CA PHE A 275 -12.20 -12.88 2.63
C PHE A 275 -12.87 -11.49 2.64
N ASN A 276 -13.17 -10.90 1.47
CA ASN A 276 -13.92 -9.66 1.37
C ASN A 276 -15.44 -9.89 1.35
N HIS A 277 -15.90 -11.14 1.19
CA HIS A 277 -17.31 -11.49 1.11
C HIS A 277 -17.76 -12.29 2.35
N PRO A 278 -18.93 -12.03 2.95
CA PRO A 278 -19.39 -12.71 4.16
C PRO A 278 -19.45 -14.24 4.09
N LEU A 279 -19.67 -14.80 2.89
CA LEU A 279 -19.69 -16.25 2.65
C LEU A 279 -18.30 -16.90 2.77
N GLY A 280 -17.23 -16.20 2.42
CA GLY A 280 -15.86 -16.73 2.51
C GLY A 280 -15.08 -16.21 3.72
N ALA A 281 -15.45 -15.02 4.21
CA ALA A 281 -14.79 -14.37 5.33
C ALA A 281 -15.06 -15.07 6.66
N CYS A 282 -14.01 -15.19 7.48
CA CYS A 282 -14.14 -15.59 8.88
C CYS A 282 -15.14 -14.64 9.60
N PRO A 283 -16.15 -15.17 10.31
CA PRO A 283 -17.19 -14.36 10.95
C PRO A 283 -16.64 -13.43 12.04
N ASP A 284 -15.67 -13.92 12.83
CA ASP A 284 -15.18 -13.18 14.01
C ASP A 284 -14.32 -11.98 13.63
N CYS A 285 -13.33 -12.18 12.78
CA CYS A 285 -12.49 -11.09 12.28
C CYS A 285 -13.07 -10.41 11.03
N LYS A 286 -14.24 -10.83 10.52
CA LYS A 286 -14.85 -10.29 9.30
C LYS A 286 -13.87 -10.17 8.12
N GLY A 287 -13.00 -11.17 7.96
CA GLY A 287 -12.00 -11.20 6.89
C GLY A 287 -10.76 -10.31 7.09
N PHE A 288 -10.56 -9.70 8.25
CA PHE A 288 -9.32 -8.95 8.55
C PHE A 288 -8.13 -9.86 8.88
N GLY A 289 -8.38 -11.08 9.36
CA GLY A 289 -7.35 -12.03 9.84
C GLY A 289 -6.83 -11.73 11.24
N ASN A 290 -7.01 -10.51 11.71
CA ASN A 290 -6.62 -10.10 13.06
C ASN A 290 -7.82 -9.55 13.84
N ILE A 291 -7.68 -9.57 15.16
CA ILE A 291 -8.55 -8.87 16.10
C ILE A 291 -7.70 -7.89 16.89
N LEU A 292 -8.25 -6.72 17.22
CA LEU A 292 -7.55 -5.73 18.01
C LEU A 292 -7.68 -6.09 19.50
N ARG A 293 -6.54 -6.34 20.16
CA ARG A 293 -6.47 -6.56 21.62
C ARG A 293 -5.62 -5.47 22.26
N TYR A 294 -5.84 -5.23 23.54
CA TYR A 294 -4.99 -4.32 24.30
C TYR A 294 -3.59 -4.91 24.44
N ASP A 295 -2.59 -4.10 24.11
CA ASP A 295 -1.19 -4.50 24.09
C ASP A 295 -0.52 -4.06 25.38
N GLU A 296 0.03 -5.01 26.12
CA GLU A 296 0.76 -4.76 27.36
C GLU A 296 1.95 -3.82 27.14
N ASP A 297 2.67 -3.92 26.02
CA ASP A 297 3.83 -3.07 25.75
C ASP A 297 3.44 -1.62 25.42
N LEU A 298 2.20 -1.37 25.01
CA LEU A 298 1.66 -0.02 24.82
C LEU A 298 1.05 0.56 26.10
N VAL A 299 0.53 -0.30 26.98
CA VAL A 299 -0.02 0.09 28.28
C VAL A 299 1.10 0.34 29.30
N VAL A 300 2.15 -0.48 29.28
CA VAL A 300 3.33 -0.39 30.14
C VAL A 300 4.59 -0.31 29.26
N PRO A 301 4.84 0.85 28.63
CA PRO A 301 5.95 1.03 27.70
C PRO A 301 7.32 1.15 28.38
N ASP A 302 7.41 1.41 29.68
CA ASP A 302 8.69 1.34 30.37
C ASP A 302 8.55 0.47 31.61
N ARG A 303 9.06 -0.76 31.48
CA ARG A 303 8.99 -1.75 32.56
C ARG A 303 10.01 -1.44 33.67
N ASN A 304 10.95 -0.51 33.47
CA ASN A 304 11.88 -0.08 34.51
C ASN A 304 11.31 1.01 35.41
N LEU A 305 10.21 1.65 35.01
CA LEU A 305 9.50 2.59 35.88
C LEU A 305 8.73 1.85 36.96
N SER A 306 8.66 2.47 38.12
CA SER A 306 7.80 2.04 39.21
C SER A 306 6.34 2.51 39.01
N LEU A 307 5.42 1.95 39.78
CA LEU A 307 4.00 2.36 39.72
C LEU A 307 3.81 3.84 40.09
N ALA A 308 4.61 4.35 41.05
CA ALA A 308 4.59 5.75 41.45
C ALA A 308 5.08 6.70 40.35
N GLU A 309 6.05 6.27 39.54
CA GLU A 309 6.58 7.04 38.40
C GLU A 309 5.68 6.98 37.16
N GLY A 310 4.57 6.24 37.24
CA GLY A 310 3.59 6.16 36.16
C GLY A 310 3.89 5.09 35.12
N ALA A 311 4.36 3.91 35.54
CA ALA A 311 4.56 2.76 34.65
C ALA A 311 3.32 2.42 33.79
N VAL A 312 2.11 2.57 34.34
CA VAL A 312 0.84 2.41 33.60
C VAL A 312 0.52 3.71 32.86
N GLU A 313 0.99 3.79 31.61
CA GLU A 313 0.88 4.97 30.75
C GLU A 313 -0.54 5.55 30.64
N PRO A 314 -1.62 4.75 30.38
CA PRO A 314 -2.94 5.31 30.18
C PRO A 314 -3.52 6.02 31.40
N TRP A 315 -2.97 5.79 32.59
CA TRP A 315 -3.42 6.42 33.83
C TRP A 315 -2.68 7.72 34.15
N THR A 316 -1.57 8.02 33.47
CA THR A 316 -0.79 9.27 33.65
C THR A 316 -1.40 10.49 32.97
N LYS A 317 -2.52 10.33 32.25
CA LYS A 317 -3.14 11.40 31.46
C LYS A 317 -4.04 12.31 32.32
N PRO A 318 -4.21 13.60 31.95
CA PRO A 318 -5.00 14.57 32.74
C PRO A 318 -6.47 14.16 33.02
N GLY A 319 -7.05 13.24 32.25
CA GLY A 319 -8.42 12.74 32.44
C GLY A 319 -8.53 11.42 33.22
N THR A 320 -7.42 10.80 33.60
CA THR A 320 -7.38 9.46 34.20
C THR A 320 -6.69 9.42 35.57
N ASP A 321 -6.31 10.58 36.11
CA ASP A 321 -5.63 10.74 37.40
C ASP A 321 -6.34 10.01 38.56
N TRP A 322 -7.68 9.98 38.54
CA TRP A 322 -8.45 9.21 39.53
C TRP A 322 -8.06 7.73 39.55
N TRP A 323 -7.89 7.10 38.38
CA TRP A 323 -7.50 5.69 38.26
C TRP A 323 -6.08 5.46 38.77
N GLN A 324 -5.16 6.36 38.46
CA GLN A 324 -3.79 6.31 38.98
C GLN A 324 -3.78 6.38 40.52
N LYS A 325 -4.56 7.28 41.10
CA LYS A 325 -4.69 7.40 42.57
C LYS A 325 -5.31 6.15 43.19
N GLN A 326 -6.36 5.59 42.59
CA GLN A 326 -6.97 4.35 43.09
C GLN A 326 -6.01 3.16 43.01
N MET A 327 -5.25 3.03 41.93
CA MET A 327 -4.18 2.02 41.79
C MET A 327 -3.15 2.16 42.92
N LEU A 328 -2.58 3.35 43.11
CA LEU A 328 -1.55 3.57 44.14
C LEU A 328 -2.08 3.28 45.55
N LEU A 329 -3.32 3.69 45.86
CA LEU A 329 -3.97 3.39 47.13
C LEU A 329 -4.22 1.88 47.31
N ALA A 330 -4.70 1.21 46.26
CA ALA A 330 -4.98 -0.22 46.29
C ALA A 330 -3.71 -1.06 46.49
N MET A 331 -2.63 -0.71 45.80
CA MET A 331 -1.34 -1.40 45.90
C MET A 331 -0.70 -1.17 47.26
N ARG A 332 -0.73 0.07 47.77
CA ARG A 332 -0.23 0.40 49.12
C ARG A 332 -0.95 -0.38 50.23
N ARG A 333 -2.27 -0.50 50.16
CA ARG A 333 -3.07 -1.26 51.15
C ARG A 333 -2.75 -2.76 51.17
N ARG A 334 -2.18 -3.28 50.10
CA ARG A 334 -1.83 -4.70 49.96
C ARG A 334 -0.34 -4.98 50.21
N GLY A 335 0.41 -3.97 50.64
CA GLY A 335 1.85 -4.09 50.90
C GLY A 335 2.71 -4.15 49.65
N VAL A 336 2.15 -3.87 48.46
CA VAL A 336 2.93 -3.81 47.21
C VAL A 336 3.75 -2.52 47.21
N SER A 337 5.06 -2.66 47.01
CA SER A 337 5.97 -1.52 46.91
C SER A 337 5.67 -0.68 45.68
N LEU A 338 5.45 0.62 45.88
CA LEU A 338 5.13 1.56 44.79
C LEU A 338 6.37 2.06 44.03
N SER A 339 7.56 1.89 44.62
CA SER A 339 8.86 2.31 44.07
C SER A 339 9.60 1.18 43.38
N THR A 340 9.10 -0.06 43.45
CA THR A 340 9.69 -1.19 42.74
C THR A 340 9.39 -1.05 41.24
N PRO A 341 10.41 -1.17 40.35
CA PRO A 341 10.20 -1.24 38.92
C PRO A 341 9.18 -2.30 38.52
N PHE A 342 8.35 -2.02 37.51
CA PHE A 342 7.32 -2.95 37.03
C PHE A 342 7.88 -4.32 36.62
N ALA A 343 9.08 -4.35 36.04
CA ALA A 343 9.83 -5.56 35.66
C ALA A 343 10.17 -6.47 36.86
N ASN A 344 10.20 -5.91 38.07
CA ASN A 344 10.54 -6.62 39.30
C ASN A 344 9.33 -6.87 40.21
N LEU A 345 8.11 -6.49 39.78
CA LEU A 345 6.88 -6.87 40.46
C LEU A 345 6.64 -8.38 40.36
N SER A 346 6.04 -8.96 41.41
CA SER A 346 5.64 -10.37 41.39
C SER A 346 4.54 -10.61 40.35
N ASP A 347 4.47 -11.82 39.80
CA ASP A 347 3.43 -12.17 38.82
C ASP A 347 2.02 -12.05 39.41
N HIS A 348 1.89 -12.29 40.73
CA HIS A 348 0.65 -12.05 41.46
C HIS A 348 0.24 -10.57 41.43
N ASP A 349 1.17 -9.66 41.71
CA ASP A 349 0.87 -8.21 41.75
C ASP A 349 0.58 -7.66 40.35
N ARG A 350 1.26 -8.19 39.32
CA ARG A 350 0.93 -7.90 37.92
C ARG A 350 -0.47 -8.37 37.57
N ALA A 351 -0.82 -9.61 37.91
CA ALA A 351 -2.15 -10.15 37.65
C ALA A 351 -3.23 -9.34 38.36
N LEU A 352 -2.98 -8.89 39.60
CA LEU A 352 -3.88 -8.00 40.33
C LEU A 352 -4.02 -6.63 39.65
N LEU A 353 -2.93 -6.05 39.12
CA LEU A 353 -2.98 -4.79 38.41
C LEU A 353 -3.85 -4.87 37.14
N TRP A 354 -3.72 -5.97 36.38
CA TRP A 354 -4.45 -6.19 35.14
C TRP A 354 -5.91 -6.55 35.37
N ASN A 355 -6.17 -7.55 36.22
CA ASN A 355 -7.50 -8.12 36.42
C ASN A 355 -8.30 -7.43 37.53
N GLY A 356 -7.64 -6.70 38.42
CA GLY A 356 -8.29 -6.15 39.61
C GLY A 356 -8.82 -7.22 40.57
N ASP A 357 -9.64 -6.77 41.53
CA ASP A 357 -10.41 -7.60 42.44
C ASP A 357 -11.71 -6.89 42.87
N LYS A 358 -12.40 -7.40 43.91
CA LYS A 358 -13.65 -6.79 44.41
C LYS A 358 -13.50 -5.34 44.91
N ARG A 359 -12.29 -4.90 45.27
CA ARG A 359 -12.00 -3.59 45.89
C ARG A 359 -11.12 -2.70 45.00
N PHE A 360 -10.63 -3.19 43.88
CA PHE A 360 -9.79 -2.46 42.94
C PHE A 360 -10.14 -2.85 41.51
N GLN A 361 -10.47 -1.86 40.69
CA GLN A 361 -10.70 -2.08 39.26
C GLN A 361 -9.35 -2.01 38.53
N GLY A 362 -8.97 -3.12 37.91
CA GLY A 362 -7.74 -3.24 37.15
C GLY A 362 -7.81 -2.58 35.78
N ILE A 363 -6.73 -2.75 35.02
CA ILE A 363 -6.58 -2.20 33.67
C ILE A 363 -7.67 -2.74 32.72
N HIS A 364 -8.06 -4.02 32.83
CA HIS A 364 -9.12 -4.58 32.01
C HIS A 364 -10.47 -3.87 32.23
N GLN A 365 -10.87 -3.67 33.49
CA GLN A 365 -12.12 -2.96 33.81
C GLN A 365 -12.09 -1.50 33.38
N PHE A 366 -10.93 -0.83 33.48
CA PHE A 366 -10.76 0.52 32.95
C PHE A 366 -11.05 0.57 31.44
N PHE A 367 -10.53 -0.38 30.67
CA PHE A 367 -10.77 -0.43 29.23
C PHE A 367 -12.20 -0.84 28.87
N GLU A 368 -12.83 -1.74 29.63
CA GLU A 368 -14.25 -2.08 29.47
C GLU A 368 -15.15 -0.87 29.73
N TYR A 369 -14.85 -0.09 30.77
CA TYR A 369 -15.54 1.16 31.06
C TYR A 369 -15.43 2.18 29.92
N LEU A 370 -14.25 2.30 29.30
CA LEU A 370 -14.06 3.17 28.14
C LEU A 370 -14.77 2.64 26.89
N GLU A 371 -14.84 1.32 26.68
CA GLU A 371 -15.57 0.70 25.57
C GLU A 371 -17.08 1.04 25.61
N GLN A 372 -17.68 1.15 26.81
CA GLN A 372 -19.07 1.61 26.95
C GLN A 372 -19.27 3.05 26.46
N LYS A 373 -18.21 3.86 26.43
CA LYS A 373 -18.22 5.27 26.00
C LYS A 373 -17.71 5.47 24.57
N ARG A 374 -17.64 4.40 23.77
CA ARG A 374 -17.11 4.42 22.40
C ARG A 374 -17.88 5.31 21.43
N TYR A 375 -19.09 5.75 21.77
CA TYR A 375 -19.84 6.74 20.99
C TYR A 375 -19.12 8.12 20.96
N LYS A 376 -18.22 8.41 21.91
CA LYS A 376 -17.40 9.63 21.92
C LYS A 376 -16.12 9.46 21.08
N LEU A 377 -15.90 10.35 20.10
CA LEU A 377 -14.76 10.29 19.19
C LEU A 377 -13.40 10.27 19.92
N HIS A 378 -13.19 11.14 20.91
CA HIS A 378 -11.92 11.20 21.65
C HIS A 378 -11.64 9.91 22.43
N VAL A 379 -12.67 9.20 22.90
CA VAL A 379 -12.52 7.89 23.57
C VAL A 379 -12.06 6.83 22.57
N ARG A 380 -12.65 6.80 21.36
CA ARG A 380 -12.20 5.89 20.29
C ARG A 380 -10.73 6.11 19.95
N VAL A 381 -10.32 7.38 19.80
CA VAL A 381 -8.92 7.74 19.51
C VAL A 381 -8.02 7.30 20.65
N PHE A 382 -8.42 7.53 21.90
CA PHE A 382 -7.67 7.08 23.08
C PHE A 382 -7.49 5.56 23.09
N LEU A 383 -8.58 4.79 22.97
CA LEU A 383 -8.56 3.33 22.96
C LEU A 383 -7.69 2.75 21.83
N SER A 384 -7.69 3.38 20.65
CA SER A 384 -6.90 2.91 19.50
C SER A 384 -5.39 2.96 19.72
N ARG A 385 -4.91 3.80 20.65
CA ARG A 385 -3.47 3.94 20.95
C ARG A 385 -2.89 2.78 21.74
N TYR A 386 -3.73 2.00 22.42
CA TYR A 386 -3.30 0.89 23.27
C TYR A 386 -3.68 -0.47 22.70
N ARG A 387 -4.11 -0.52 21.43
CA ARG A 387 -4.50 -1.77 20.78
C ARG A 387 -3.51 -2.14 19.69
N SER A 388 -3.13 -3.40 19.70
CA SER A 388 -2.36 -4.02 18.63
C SER A 388 -3.17 -5.10 17.93
N PRO A 389 -2.95 -5.31 16.62
CA PRO A 389 -3.52 -6.44 15.91
C PRO A 389 -2.88 -7.73 16.40
N CYS A 390 -3.70 -8.70 16.79
CA CYS A 390 -3.26 -10.08 17.04
C CYS A 390 -3.97 -11.04 16.09
N PRO A 391 -3.35 -12.19 15.72
CA PRO A 391 -4.02 -13.19 14.89
C PRO A 391 -5.38 -13.58 15.47
N CYS A 392 -6.40 -13.64 14.61
CA CYS A 392 -7.72 -14.07 15.01
C CYS A 392 -7.67 -15.53 15.50
N THR A 393 -8.26 -15.83 16.66
CA THR A 393 -8.24 -17.17 17.25
C THR A 393 -9.00 -18.22 16.43
N THR A 394 -9.98 -17.80 15.63
CA THR A 394 -10.88 -18.71 14.91
C THR A 394 -10.36 -19.11 13.54
N CYS A 395 -9.76 -18.14 12.83
CA CYS A 395 -9.18 -18.38 11.51
C CYS A 395 -7.65 -18.40 11.54
N GLU A 396 -7.02 -18.15 12.69
CA GLU A 396 -5.55 -18.16 12.89
C GLU A 396 -4.79 -17.27 11.89
N GLY A 397 -5.41 -16.15 11.48
CA GLY A 397 -4.81 -15.24 10.48
C GLY A 397 -5.24 -15.50 9.04
N THR A 398 -5.85 -16.65 8.73
CA THR A 398 -6.21 -17.05 7.36
C THR A 398 -7.28 -16.18 6.71
N ARG A 399 -8.03 -15.40 7.50
CA ARG A 399 -9.14 -14.51 7.08
C ARG A 399 -10.37 -15.24 6.53
N LEU A 400 -10.27 -16.55 6.30
CA LEU A 400 -11.27 -17.37 5.65
C LEU A 400 -12.01 -18.26 6.65
N ARG A 401 -13.18 -18.73 6.24
CA ARG A 401 -13.91 -19.75 6.99
C ARG A 401 -13.23 -21.12 6.91
N PRO A 402 -13.48 -22.03 7.87
CA PRO A 402 -12.98 -23.41 7.82
C PRO A 402 -13.34 -24.14 6.52
N GLU A 403 -14.55 -23.92 5.98
CA GLU A 403 -15.03 -24.58 4.76
C GLU A 403 -14.16 -24.23 3.55
N ALA A 404 -13.77 -22.96 3.41
CA ALA A 404 -12.87 -22.52 2.35
C ALA A 404 -11.45 -23.12 2.48
N ARG A 405 -10.96 -23.28 3.72
CA ARG A 405 -9.65 -23.90 4.01
C ARG A 405 -9.63 -25.41 3.80
N SER A 406 -10.80 -26.05 3.77
CA SER A 406 -10.92 -27.49 3.52
C SER A 406 -10.64 -27.84 2.05
N VAL A 407 -10.79 -26.89 1.12
CA VAL A 407 -10.56 -27.13 -0.30
C VAL A 407 -9.07 -27.00 -0.62
N LYS A 408 -8.51 -28.05 -1.21
CA LYS A 408 -7.07 -28.15 -1.50
C LYS A 408 -6.79 -28.45 -2.96
N ILE A 409 -5.66 -27.94 -3.45
CA ILE A 409 -5.03 -28.29 -4.72
C ILE A 409 -3.61 -28.76 -4.38
N ALA A 410 -3.22 -29.95 -4.84
CA ALA A 410 -1.91 -30.54 -4.54
C ALA A 410 -1.53 -30.48 -3.03
N GLY A 411 -2.52 -30.72 -2.15
CA GLY A 411 -2.34 -30.73 -0.69
C GLY A 411 -2.39 -29.36 0.00
N LEU A 412 -2.43 -28.26 -0.75
CA LEU A 412 -2.42 -26.90 -0.21
C LEU A 412 -3.77 -26.21 -0.35
N ASP A 413 -4.18 -25.47 0.69
CA ASP A 413 -5.33 -24.57 0.61
C ASP A 413 -4.94 -23.18 0.06
N ILE A 414 -5.94 -22.36 -0.27
CA ILE A 414 -5.71 -21.06 -0.90
C ILE A 414 -4.96 -20.07 0.01
N HIS A 415 -5.12 -20.17 1.33
CA HIS A 415 -4.38 -19.31 2.25
C HIS A 415 -2.90 -19.71 2.28
N GLN A 416 -2.60 -21.00 2.32
CA GLN A 416 -1.22 -21.51 2.25
C GLN A 416 -0.51 -21.04 0.97
N VAL A 417 -1.19 -21.08 -0.18
CA VAL A 417 -0.66 -20.52 -1.44
C VAL A 417 -0.51 -19.00 -1.36
N SER A 418 -1.40 -18.30 -0.66
CA SER A 418 -1.31 -16.85 -0.49
C SER A 418 -0.14 -16.42 0.41
N GLU A 419 0.29 -17.25 1.36
CA GLU A 419 1.45 -16.96 2.20
C GLU A 419 2.79 -17.29 1.53
N MET A 420 2.78 -17.94 0.37
CA MET A 420 3.98 -18.15 -0.43
C MET A 420 4.55 -16.83 -0.95
N THR A 421 5.88 -16.79 -1.08
CA THR A 421 6.54 -15.72 -1.85
C THR A 421 6.11 -15.81 -3.31
N ILE A 422 6.20 -14.72 -4.06
CA ILE A 422 5.91 -14.72 -5.50
C ILE A 422 6.76 -15.77 -6.24
N LYS A 423 8.04 -15.95 -5.82
CA LYS A 423 8.92 -16.98 -6.36
C LYS A 423 8.36 -18.39 -6.15
N ASP A 424 7.95 -18.69 -4.92
CA ASP A 424 7.45 -20.02 -4.58
C ASP A 424 6.09 -20.28 -5.21
N ALA A 425 5.20 -19.27 -5.27
CA ALA A 425 3.91 -19.36 -5.94
C ALA A 425 4.08 -19.62 -7.46
N ALA A 426 5.05 -18.95 -8.11
CA ALA A 426 5.38 -19.20 -9.52
C ALA A 426 5.90 -20.63 -9.73
N GLY A 427 6.78 -21.10 -8.84
CA GLY A 427 7.26 -22.48 -8.85
C GLY A 427 6.15 -23.50 -8.61
N TRP A 428 5.21 -23.21 -7.72
CA TRP A 428 4.07 -24.08 -7.43
C TRP A 428 3.13 -24.19 -8.64
N ILE A 429 2.78 -23.07 -9.28
CA ILE A 429 1.95 -23.07 -10.50
C ILE A 429 2.65 -23.83 -11.64
N GLY A 430 3.95 -23.60 -11.85
CA GLY A 430 4.70 -24.25 -12.93
C GLY A 430 4.86 -25.77 -12.77
N ASN A 431 4.84 -26.27 -11.54
CA ASN A 431 5.00 -27.70 -11.22
C ASN A 431 3.67 -28.42 -10.95
N LEU A 432 2.54 -27.74 -11.11
CA LEU A 432 1.23 -28.30 -10.77
C LEU A 432 0.84 -29.42 -11.74
N LYS A 433 0.79 -30.65 -11.24
CA LYS A 433 0.33 -31.83 -11.99
C LYS A 433 -1.15 -32.03 -11.75
N LEU A 434 -1.96 -31.74 -12.77
CA LEU A 434 -3.39 -31.98 -12.76
C LEU A 434 -3.74 -33.10 -13.76
N PRO A 435 -4.81 -33.87 -13.53
CA PRO A 435 -5.39 -34.75 -14.55
C PRO A 435 -5.70 -34.00 -15.85
N ASP A 436 -5.75 -34.70 -16.99
CA ASP A 436 -5.93 -34.08 -18.32
C ASP A 436 -7.17 -33.19 -18.41
N PHE A 437 -8.29 -33.65 -17.86
CA PHE A 437 -9.55 -32.88 -17.83
C PHE A 437 -9.39 -31.59 -17.01
N GLU A 438 -8.83 -31.67 -15.80
CA GLU A 438 -8.61 -30.51 -14.93
C GLU A 438 -7.61 -29.53 -15.56
N THR A 439 -6.56 -30.05 -16.22
CA THR A 439 -5.58 -29.25 -16.98
C THR A 439 -6.25 -28.48 -18.11
N HIS A 440 -7.19 -29.12 -18.83
CA HIS A 440 -7.96 -28.45 -19.88
C HIS A 440 -8.84 -27.32 -19.30
N VAL A 441 -9.56 -27.58 -18.21
CA VAL A 441 -10.42 -26.58 -17.54
C VAL A 441 -9.63 -25.41 -16.97
N ALA A 442 -8.44 -25.66 -16.41
CA ALA A 442 -7.61 -24.65 -15.75
C ALA A 442 -6.65 -23.91 -16.70
N ARG A 443 -6.56 -24.31 -17.98
CA ARG A 443 -5.54 -23.84 -18.94
C ARG A 443 -5.38 -22.32 -18.99
N ASP A 444 -6.47 -21.59 -19.21
CA ASP A 444 -6.42 -20.13 -19.32
C ASP A 444 -6.09 -19.44 -17.99
N VAL A 445 -6.59 -19.99 -16.88
CA VAL A 445 -6.31 -19.47 -15.53
C VAL A 445 -4.83 -19.65 -15.19
N LEU A 446 -4.26 -20.83 -15.47
CA LEU A 446 -2.84 -21.12 -15.25
C LEU A 446 -1.94 -20.26 -16.15
N ARG A 447 -2.33 -20.05 -17.41
CA ARG A 447 -1.61 -19.16 -18.34
C ARG A 447 -1.56 -17.72 -17.83
N GLN A 448 -2.69 -17.18 -17.37
CA GLN A 448 -2.76 -15.82 -16.83
C GLN A 448 -2.00 -15.69 -15.50
N LEU A 449 -2.13 -16.67 -14.60
CA LEU A 449 -1.38 -16.72 -13.34
C LEU A 449 0.13 -16.72 -13.60
N GLY A 450 0.60 -17.60 -14.50
CA GLY A 450 2.01 -17.68 -14.88
C GLY A 450 2.53 -16.37 -15.46
N ALA A 451 1.75 -15.70 -16.32
CA ALA A 451 2.12 -14.40 -16.87
C ALA A 451 2.24 -13.32 -15.79
N LYS A 452 1.23 -13.15 -14.92
CA LYS A 452 1.22 -12.14 -13.85
C LYS A 452 2.35 -12.38 -12.83
N LEU A 453 2.56 -13.62 -12.40
CA LEU A 453 3.67 -13.98 -11.52
C LEU A 453 5.04 -13.73 -12.19
N GLY A 454 5.17 -14.07 -13.48
CA GLY A 454 6.36 -13.78 -14.27
C GLY A 454 6.70 -12.28 -14.34
N PHE A 455 5.70 -11.41 -14.53
CA PHE A 455 5.91 -9.96 -14.50
C PHE A 455 6.37 -9.47 -13.13
N LEU A 456 5.78 -9.96 -12.05
CA LEU A 456 6.18 -9.62 -10.68
C LEU A 456 7.63 -10.06 -10.36
N LEU A 457 8.04 -11.22 -10.88
CA LEU A 457 9.44 -11.67 -10.79
C LEU A 457 10.38 -10.75 -11.56
N ARG A 458 10.00 -10.33 -12.78
CA ARG A 458 10.81 -9.43 -13.61
C ARG A 458 10.99 -8.05 -12.99
N VAL A 459 9.98 -7.50 -12.30
CA VAL A 459 10.11 -6.22 -11.59
C VAL A 459 10.80 -6.35 -10.21
N GLY A 460 11.38 -7.52 -9.89
CA GLY A 460 12.18 -7.70 -8.67
C GLY A 460 11.38 -7.90 -7.39
N LEU A 461 10.08 -8.19 -7.46
CA LEU A 461 9.21 -8.37 -6.28
C LEU A 461 9.15 -9.82 -5.78
N LYS A 462 10.09 -10.67 -6.19
CA LYS A 462 10.13 -12.12 -5.91
C LYS A 462 9.98 -12.50 -4.43
N TYR A 463 10.38 -11.61 -3.52
CA TYR A 463 10.40 -11.83 -2.07
C TYR A 463 9.08 -11.51 -1.35
N LEU A 464 8.13 -10.83 -2.01
CA LEU A 464 6.85 -10.51 -1.38
C LEU A 464 5.97 -11.75 -1.35
N THR A 465 5.20 -11.91 -0.28
CA THR A 465 4.10 -12.89 -0.24
C THR A 465 2.84 -12.31 -0.85
N LEU A 466 1.99 -13.15 -1.43
CA LEU A 466 0.70 -12.71 -1.99
C LEU A 466 -0.27 -12.19 -0.90
N GLY A 467 -0.10 -12.66 0.34
CA GLY A 467 -0.87 -12.27 1.53
C GLY A 467 -0.40 -10.96 2.18
N ARG A 468 0.78 -10.44 1.81
CA ARG A 468 1.33 -9.18 2.36
C ARG A 468 0.35 -8.02 2.15
N GLN A 469 0.08 -7.27 3.20
CA GLN A 469 -0.89 -6.17 3.16
C GLN A 469 -0.35 -5.01 2.33
N THR A 470 -1.17 -4.43 1.44
CA THR A 470 -0.69 -3.35 0.55
C THR A 470 -0.27 -2.09 1.29
N ARG A 471 -0.87 -1.82 2.45
CA ARG A 471 -0.51 -0.67 3.30
C ARG A 471 0.89 -0.76 3.93
N THR A 472 1.51 -1.95 3.94
CA THR A 472 2.86 -2.16 4.50
C THR A 472 3.93 -2.22 3.40
N LEU A 473 3.54 -1.93 2.16
CA LEU A 473 4.46 -1.82 1.04
C LEU A 473 5.10 -0.44 1.03
N ALA A 474 6.39 -0.40 0.71
CA ALA A 474 7.07 0.86 0.39
C ALA A 474 6.49 1.48 -0.90
N GLY A 475 6.69 2.79 -1.10
CA GLY A 475 6.21 3.49 -2.30
C GLY A 475 6.66 2.81 -3.60
N GLY A 476 7.95 2.49 -3.72
CA GLY A 476 8.49 1.78 -4.88
C GLY A 476 7.96 0.34 -5.04
N GLU A 477 7.68 -0.38 -3.94
CA GLU A 477 7.05 -1.71 -4.02
C GLU A 477 5.61 -1.59 -4.59
N ALA A 478 4.83 -0.62 -4.11
CA ALA A 478 3.47 -0.37 -4.58
C ALA A 478 3.46 0.04 -6.06
N GLN A 479 4.38 0.91 -6.47
CA GLN A 479 4.51 1.36 -7.86
C GLN A 479 4.84 0.20 -8.80
N ARG A 480 5.79 -0.67 -8.42
CA ARG A 480 6.16 -1.85 -9.23
C ARG A 480 5.03 -2.88 -9.32
N ILE A 481 4.21 -3.02 -8.28
CA ILE A 481 2.99 -3.84 -8.34
C ILE A 481 2.01 -3.26 -9.36
N THR A 482 1.76 -1.94 -9.32
CA THR A 482 0.89 -1.28 -10.28
C THR A 482 1.41 -1.46 -11.70
N LEU A 483 2.71 -1.24 -11.93
CA LEU A 483 3.35 -1.45 -13.24
C LEU A 483 3.21 -2.90 -13.73
N ALA A 484 3.47 -3.88 -12.86
CA ALA A 484 3.30 -5.29 -13.19
C ALA A 484 1.85 -5.64 -13.56
N ASN A 485 0.87 -5.03 -12.87
CA ASN A 485 -0.54 -5.22 -13.20
C ASN A 485 -0.88 -4.63 -14.58
N GLN A 486 -0.37 -3.44 -14.90
CA GLN A 486 -0.57 -2.81 -16.22
C GLN A 486 0.04 -3.63 -17.36
N LEU A 487 1.23 -4.19 -17.15
CA LEU A 487 1.86 -5.11 -18.12
C LEU A 487 1.05 -6.40 -18.30
N GLY A 488 0.44 -6.89 -17.21
CA GLY A 488 -0.44 -8.05 -17.22
C GLY A 488 -1.75 -7.83 -17.99
N ALA A 489 -2.23 -6.59 -18.09
CA ALA A 489 -3.46 -6.23 -18.80
C ALA A 489 -3.31 -6.27 -20.34
N GLN A 490 -2.07 -6.27 -20.86
CA GLN A 490 -1.75 -6.36 -22.30
C GLN A 490 -2.48 -5.30 -23.16
N LEU A 491 -2.66 -4.09 -22.62
CA LEU A 491 -3.26 -2.99 -23.36
C LEU A 491 -2.35 -2.52 -24.51
N VAL A 492 -2.97 -2.02 -25.58
CA VAL A 492 -2.30 -1.46 -26.77
C VAL A 492 -2.94 -0.12 -27.09
N GLY A 493 -2.16 0.82 -27.64
CA GLY A 493 -2.68 2.14 -27.99
C GLY A 493 -2.93 3.04 -26.78
N THR A 494 -2.25 2.78 -25.66
CA THR A 494 -2.35 3.56 -24.42
C THR A 494 -1.15 4.50 -24.25
N LEU A 495 -1.37 5.65 -23.61
CA LEU A 495 -0.31 6.55 -23.13
C LEU A 495 -0.06 6.27 -21.64
N TYR A 496 1.09 5.70 -21.30
CA TYR A 496 1.52 5.52 -19.92
C TYR A 496 2.34 6.72 -19.48
N VAL A 497 1.91 7.37 -18.39
CA VAL A 497 2.64 8.47 -17.77
C VAL A 497 3.16 8.02 -16.40
N LEU A 498 4.47 7.94 -16.22
CA LEU A 498 5.11 7.41 -15.02
C LEU A 498 5.87 8.50 -14.26
N ASP A 499 5.71 8.52 -12.93
CA ASP A 499 6.38 9.47 -12.04
C ASP A 499 7.57 8.82 -11.35
N GLU A 500 8.79 9.08 -11.83
CA GLU A 500 10.06 8.61 -11.27
C GLU A 500 10.04 7.14 -10.82
N PRO A 501 9.81 6.19 -11.75
CA PRO A 501 9.65 4.78 -11.39
C PRO A 501 10.93 4.12 -10.85
N THR A 502 12.07 4.83 -10.86
CA THR A 502 13.32 4.36 -10.25
C THR A 502 13.45 4.63 -8.75
N ILE A 503 12.47 5.28 -8.11
CA ILE A 503 12.50 5.55 -6.67
C ILE A 503 12.55 4.27 -5.84
N GLY A 504 13.40 4.29 -4.81
CA GLY A 504 13.67 3.14 -3.94
C GLY A 504 14.19 1.91 -4.67
N LEU A 505 14.63 2.04 -5.93
CA LEU A 505 15.34 1.00 -6.66
C LEU A 505 16.83 1.17 -6.52
N HIS A 506 17.50 0.04 -6.30
CA HIS A 506 18.95 -0.01 -6.39
C HIS A 506 19.37 0.12 -7.86
N ALA A 507 20.54 0.73 -8.12
CA ALA A 507 21.11 0.94 -9.46
C ALA A 507 21.24 -0.34 -10.33
N ARG A 508 21.15 -1.51 -9.71
CA ARG A 508 21.10 -2.83 -10.38
C ARG A 508 19.76 -3.06 -11.08
N ASP A 509 18.66 -2.68 -10.43
CA ASP A 509 17.31 -3.04 -10.83
C ASP A 509 16.72 -2.02 -11.82
N THR A 510 17.32 -0.82 -11.89
CA THR A 510 16.94 0.25 -12.83
C THR A 510 17.05 -0.18 -14.29
N THR A 511 18.11 -0.91 -14.66
CA THR A 511 18.28 -1.43 -16.03
C THR A 511 17.14 -2.38 -16.42
N THR A 512 16.70 -3.23 -15.48
CA THR A 512 15.60 -4.16 -15.69
C THR A 512 14.28 -3.42 -15.92
N LEU A 513 14.02 -2.37 -15.14
CA LEU A 513 12.85 -1.52 -15.31
C LEU A 513 12.86 -0.81 -16.67
N ALA A 514 13.99 -0.24 -17.09
CA ALA A 514 14.12 0.39 -18.40
C ALA A 514 13.76 -0.57 -19.54
N ALA A 515 14.26 -1.81 -19.49
CA ALA A 515 13.93 -2.85 -20.47
C ALA A 515 12.43 -3.21 -20.45
N ILE A 516 11.78 -3.16 -19.30
CA ILE A 516 10.33 -3.39 -19.17
C ILE A 516 9.55 -2.27 -19.86
N LEU A 517 9.93 -1.01 -19.66
CA LEU A 517 9.28 0.14 -20.30
C LEU A 517 9.47 0.15 -21.82
N GLN A 518 10.65 -0.24 -22.30
CA GLN A 518 10.90 -0.43 -23.73
C GLN A 518 9.99 -1.52 -24.32
N ASN A 519 9.81 -2.65 -23.62
CA ASN A 519 8.87 -3.70 -24.06
C ASN A 519 7.41 -3.22 -24.07
N LEU A 520 7.01 -2.41 -23.09
CA LEU A 520 5.68 -1.81 -23.05
C LEU A 520 5.46 -0.91 -24.26
N ALA A 521 6.46 -0.10 -24.61
CA ALA A 521 6.43 0.76 -25.79
C ALA A 521 6.38 -0.04 -27.10
N ALA A 522 7.23 -1.06 -27.23
CA ALA A 522 7.30 -1.96 -28.38
C ALA A 522 6.00 -2.74 -28.62
N SER A 523 5.19 -2.95 -27.57
CA SER A 523 3.86 -3.58 -27.66
C SER A 523 2.79 -2.64 -28.25
N GLY A 524 3.16 -1.43 -28.69
CA GLY A 524 2.26 -0.46 -29.31
C GLY A 524 1.73 0.60 -28.35
N ASN A 525 2.39 0.82 -27.21
CA ASN A 525 2.03 1.87 -26.25
C ASN A 525 3.01 3.04 -26.30
N THR A 526 2.59 4.22 -25.86
CA THR A 526 3.50 5.37 -25.71
C THR A 526 3.83 5.52 -24.24
N VAL A 527 5.10 5.69 -23.90
CA VAL A 527 5.55 5.80 -22.50
C VAL A 527 6.20 7.16 -22.31
N ALA A 528 5.63 7.98 -21.43
CA ALA A 528 6.20 9.24 -20.97
C ALA A 528 6.61 9.09 -19.51
N VAL A 529 7.90 9.24 -19.21
CA VAL A 529 8.46 9.00 -17.87
C VAL A 529 9.07 10.29 -17.35
N VAL A 530 8.63 10.80 -16.20
CA VAL A 530 9.35 11.87 -15.50
C VAL A 530 10.51 11.23 -14.75
N GLU A 531 11.75 11.56 -15.09
CA GLU A 531 12.94 10.91 -14.48
C GLU A 531 14.18 11.80 -14.40
N HIS A 532 15.02 11.44 -13.44
CA HIS A 532 16.33 12.03 -13.17
C HIS A 532 17.46 11.00 -13.17
N ASP A 533 17.13 9.71 -13.13
CA ASP A 533 18.11 8.64 -13.12
C ASP A 533 18.91 8.59 -14.44
N ARG A 534 20.22 8.46 -14.28
CA ARG A 534 21.18 8.41 -15.38
C ARG A 534 20.92 7.24 -16.33
N GLN A 535 20.68 6.04 -15.81
CA GLN A 535 20.49 4.85 -16.64
C GLN A 535 19.17 4.94 -17.42
N MET A 536 18.10 5.46 -16.80
CA MET A 536 16.81 5.61 -17.46
C MET A 536 16.86 6.63 -18.61
N ILE A 537 17.49 7.79 -18.38
CA ILE A 537 17.65 8.81 -19.45
C ILE A 537 18.47 8.23 -20.62
N LEU A 538 19.52 7.45 -20.33
CA LEU A 538 20.35 6.84 -21.37
C LEU A 538 19.61 5.72 -22.13
N ALA A 539 18.67 5.02 -21.48
CA ALA A 539 17.88 3.96 -22.09
C ALA A 539 16.66 4.47 -22.89
N ALA A 540 16.33 5.76 -22.80
CA ALA A 540 15.21 6.36 -23.51
C ALA A 540 15.47 6.48 -25.02
N ASP A 541 14.38 6.49 -25.80
CA ASP A 541 14.43 6.78 -27.24
C ASP A 541 14.45 8.29 -27.49
N HIS A 542 13.65 9.02 -26.70
CA HIS A 542 13.44 10.46 -26.82
C HIS A 542 13.57 11.14 -25.47
N VAL A 543 14.10 12.36 -25.44
CA VAL A 543 14.29 13.16 -24.22
C VAL A 543 13.62 14.52 -24.39
N VAL A 544 12.92 14.95 -23.36
CA VAL A 544 12.35 16.29 -23.21
C VAL A 544 12.95 16.90 -21.95
N GLU A 545 13.70 17.98 -22.07
CA GLU A 545 14.22 18.72 -20.92
C GLU A 545 13.47 20.03 -20.74
N LEU A 546 12.90 20.21 -19.55
CA LEU A 546 12.25 21.46 -19.13
C LEU A 546 13.15 22.21 -18.14
N GLY A 547 13.23 23.52 -18.29
CA GLY A 547 14.12 24.36 -17.47
C GLY A 547 14.69 25.51 -18.29
N PRO A 548 15.84 26.08 -17.92
CA PRO A 548 16.80 25.58 -16.93
C PRO A 548 16.45 25.95 -15.47
N TRP A 549 15.45 26.81 -15.26
CA TRP A 549 15.08 27.30 -13.93
C TRP A 549 13.86 26.58 -13.34
N ALA A 550 13.61 26.81 -12.06
CA ALA A 550 12.45 26.32 -11.33
C ALA A 550 11.34 27.38 -11.22
N GLY A 551 10.11 26.95 -10.95
CA GLY A 551 9.00 27.86 -10.66
C GLY A 551 8.56 28.70 -11.84
N GLU A 552 8.17 29.94 -11.56
CA GLU A 552 7.68 30.87 -12.59
C GLU A 552 8.75 31.26 -13.63
N LYS A 553 10.03 31.05 -13.34
CA LYS A 553 11.14 31.24 -14.29
C LYS A 553 11.46 29.96 -15.10
N GLY A 554 10.90 28.82 -14.70
CA GLY A 554 10.98 27.56 -15.42
C GLY A 554 9.91 27.45 -16.51
N GLY A 555 9.57 26.22 -16.87
CA GLY A 555 8.52 25.92 -17.84
C GLY A 555 8.89 26.20 -19.29
N GLU A 556 10.14 26.54 -19.57
CA GLU A 556 10.69 26.66 -20.91
C GLU A 556 11.18 25.28 -21.40
N LEU A 557 11.10 25.08 -22.71
CA LEU A 557 11.58 23.87 -23.37
C LEU A 557 13.05 24.05 -23.76
N VAL A 558 13.96 23.37 -23.06
CA VAL A 558 15.40 23.42 -23.36
C VAL A 558 15.73 22.52 -24.54
N TYR A 559 15.16 21.31 -24.52
CA TYR A 559 15.39 20.29 -25.53
C TYR A 559 14.16 19.39 -25.69
N ALA A 560 13.87 18.99 -26.94
CA ALA A 560 12.94 17.90 -27.25
C ALA A 560 13.44 17.19 -28.52
N GLY A 561 13.86 15.94 -28.39
CA GLY A 561 14.43 15.21 -29.51
C GLY A 561 14.98 13.83 -29.16
N PRO A 562 15.62 13.15 -30.13
CA PRO A 562 16.28 11.86 -29.92
C PRO A 562 17.40 11.92 -28.86
N ARG A 563 17.51 10.87 -28.04
CA ARG A 563 18.48 10.75 -26.94
C ARG A 563 19.94 10.98 -27.36
N ASP A 564 20.35 10.55 -28.56
CA ASP A 564 21.73 10.72 -29.02
C ASP A 564 22.09 12.19 -29.31
N ALA A 565 21.16 12.95 -29.89
CA ALA A 565 21.35 14.37 -30.14
C ALA A 565 21.29 15.18 -28.83
N PHE A 566 20.46 14.76 -27.86
CA PHE A 566 20.41 15.34 -26.52
C PHE A 566 21.78 15.29 -25.82
N LEU A 567 22.48 14.16 -25.90
CA LEU A 567 23.79 14.00 -25.26
C LEU A 567 24.85 14.96 -25.81
N ALA A 568 24.68 15.46 -27.04
CA ALA A 568 25.57 16.45 -27.65
C ALA A 568 25.15 17.91 -27.36
N ASP A 569 23.98 18.16 -26.78
CA ASP A 569 23.50 19.52 -26.52
C ASP A 569 24.27 20.17 -25.35
N THR A 570 24.82 21.36 -25.59
CA THR A 570 25.61 22.14 -24.61
C THR A 570 24.76 23.07 -23.75
N ARG A 571 23.53 23.37 -24.17
CA ARG A 571 22.57 24.19 -23.41
C ARG A 571 21.90 23.38 -22.30
N SER A 572 21.75 22.08 -22.53
CA SER A 572 21.19 21.12 -21.58
C SER A 572 22.04 21.02 -20.31
N LEU A 573 21.45 21.30 -19.15
CA LEU A 573 22.13 21.11 -17.87
C LEU A 573 22.26 19.61 -17.59
N THR A 574 21.20 18.85 -17.83
CA THR A 574 21.22 17.40 -17.61
C THR A 574 22.27 16.70 -18.47
N ALA A 575 22.40 17.05 -19.76
CA ALA A 575 23.40 16.44 -20.64
C ALA A 575 24.84 16.75 -20.19
N ARG A 576 25.12 17.95 -19.67
CA ARG A 576 26.42 18.30 -19.07
C ARG A 576 26.80 17.38 -17.91
N TYR A 577 25.86 17.10 -17.02
CA TYR A 577 26.07 16.12 -15.93
C TYR A 577 26.24 14.68 -16.46
N LEU A 578 25.52 14.31 -17.53
CA LEU A 578 25.66 12.98 -18.15
C LEU A 578 27.03 12.81 -18.82
N ARG A 579 27.55 13.84 -19.49
CA ARG A 579 28.90 13.86 -20.06
C ARG A 579 30.01 13.92 -19.00
N GLY A 580 29.68 14.43 -17.81
CA GLY A 580 30.63 14.61 -16.71
C GLY A 580 31.34 15.96 -16.70
N GLU A 581 30.86 16.93 -17.49
CA GLU A 581 31.33 18.32 -17.47
C GLU A 581 30.97 19.00 -16.15
N ASP A 582 29.76 18.76 -15.65
CA ASP A 582 29.34 19.08 -14.29
C ASP A 582 29.27 17.80 -13.45
N THR A 583 29.77 17.86 -12.23
CA THR A 583 29.71 16.73 -11.30
C THR A 583 29.44 17.17 -9.87
N ILE A 584 28.92 16.24 -9.07
CA ILE A 584 29.01 16.31 -7.61
C ILE A 584 30.40 15.78 -7.23
N PRO A 585 31.28 16.62 -6.65
CA PRO A 585 32.64 16.20 -6.33
C PRO A 585 32.64 15.19 -5.18
N VAL A 586 33.53 14.21 -5.22
CA VAL A 586 33.81 13.35 -4.06
C VAL A 586 34.53 14.20 -3.01
N PRO A 587 34.17 14.12 -1.71
CA PRO A 587 34.88 14.85 -0.66
C PRO A 587 36.37 14.49 -0.65
N ARG A 588 37.26 15.48 -0.72
CA ARG A 588 38.72 15.26 -0.64
C ARG A 588 39.16 14.64 0.68
N THR A 589 38.45 14.98 1.75
CA THR A 589 38.67 14.46 3.09
C THR A 589 37.32 14.19 3.74
N HIS A 590 37.07 12.95 4.14
CA HIS A 590 35.88 12.60 4.92
C HIS A 590 36.03 13.05 6.37
N ARG A 591 34.92 13.42 6.99
CA ARG A 591 34.87 13.87 8.39
C ARG A 591 35.31 12.71 9.31
N PRO A 592 36.20 12.93 10.30
CA PRO A 592 36.65 11.87 11.20
C PRO A 592 35.61 11.48 12.25
N GLY A 593 34.50 12.22 12.36
CA GLY A 593 33.48 12.07 13.40
C GLY A 593 33.98 12.57 14.77
N ASN A 594 33.17 12.34 15.81
CA ASN A 594 33.48 12.79 17.18
C ASN A 594 34.07 11.68 18.08
N GLY A 595 34.44 10.54 17.50
CA GLY A 595 34.97 9.35 18.22
C GLY A 595 33.91 8.52 18.97
N LYS A 596 32.67 9.00 19.07
CA LYS A 596 31.55 8.32 19.72
C LYS A 596 30.73 7.52 18.71
N ALA A 597 30.00 6.51 19.17
CA ALA A 597 29.14 5.71 18.31
C ALA A 597 27.87 5.28 19.04
N LEU A 598 26.77 5.20 18.28
CA LEU A 598 25.55 4.53 18.69
C LEU A 598 25.60 3.08 18.21
N ILE A 599 25.38 2.12 19.11
CA ILE A 599 25.51 0.69 18.80
C ILE A 599 24.17 0.01 19.04
N LEU A 600 23.60 -0.56 17.98
CA LEU A 600 22.42 -1.41 18.04
C LEU A 600 22.88 -2.88 18.04
N VAL A 601 22.51 -3.63 19.06
CA VAL A 601 22.93 -5.02 19.27
C VAL A 601 21.78 -5.98 19.00
N GLY A 602 22.02 -6.96 18.14
CA GLY A 602 21.15 -8.10 17.88
C GLY A 602 19.77 -7.75 17.30
N ALA A 603 19.75 -6.94 16.25
CA ALA A 603 18.51 -6.55 15.56
C ALA A 603 17.93 -7.74 14.76
N ARG A 604 16.68 -8.10 15.07
CA ARG A 604 15.97 -9.32 14.64
C ARG A 604 14.54 -9.06 14.14
N ALA A 605 14.24 -7.81 13.78
CA ALA A 605 12.94 -7.46 13.21
C ALA A 605 12.83 -7.92 11.76
N HIS A 606 11.67 -8.44 11.37
CA HIS A 606 11.39 -8.95 10.01
C HIS A 606 12.48 -9.89 9.48
N ASN A 607 13.17 -9.53 8.40
CA ASN A 607 14.20 -10.34 7.77
C ASN A 607 15.62 -10.11 8.33
N LEU A 608 15.81 -9.22 9.32
CA LEU A 608 17.12 -8.95 9.91
C LEU A 608 17.66 -10.18 10.66
N LYS A 609 18.93 -10.55 10.38
CA LYS A 609 19.55 -11.80 10.85
C LYS A 609 20.45 -11.58 12.06
N ASP A 610 19.89 -11.06 13.15
CA ASP A 610 20.58 -10.79 14.43
C ASP A 610 21.82 -9.90 14.29
N ILE A 611 21.67 -8.79 13.57
CA ILE A 611 22.80 -7.94 13.19
C ILE A 611 23.19 -6.95 14.30
N ASN A 612 24.49 -6.69 14.42
CA ASN A 612 25.05 -5.66 15.27
C ASN A 612 25.48 -4.49 14.40
N VAL A 613 24.95 -3.30 14.64
CA VAL A 613 25.19 -2.12 13.81
C VAL A 613 25.85 -1.03 14.65
N ARG A 614 27.01 -0.54 14.18
CA ARG A 614 27.73 0.59 14.78
C ARG A 614 27.56 1.83 13.90
N ILE A 615 26.96 2.87 14.45
CA ILE A 615 26.72 4.15 13.77
C ILE A 615 27.69 5.19 14.36
N PRO A 616 28.71 5.64 13.61
CA PRO A 616 29.60 6.69 14.07
C PRO A 616 28.85 8.03 14.18
N LEU A 617 29.09 8.77 15.26
CA LEU A 617 28.43 10.06 15.51
C LEU A 617 29.25 11.24 14.98
N GLY A 618 28.56 12.32 14.63
CA GLY A 618 29.16 13.53 14.04
C GLY A 618 29.58 13.36 12.58
N MET A 619 28.89 12.50 11.84
CA MET A 619 29.16 12.18 10.44
C MET A 619 27.87 12.20 9.60
N LEU A 620 28.03 12.27 8.27
CA LEU A 620 27.00 11.87 7.31
C LEU A 620 27.11 10.36 7.06
N VAL A 621 26.20 9.59 7.65
CA VAL A 621 26.13 8.12 7.56
C VAL A 621 25.06 7.72 6.56
N CYS A 622 25.41 6.92 5.56
CA CYS A 622 24.47 6.42 4.56
C CYS A 622 24.19 4.94 4.77
N VAL A 623 22.92 4.57 4.88
CA VAL A 623 22.45 3.18 4.88
C VAL A 623 21.95 2.85 3.49
N THR A 624 22.51 1.82 2.87
CA THR A 624 22.25 1.47 1.47
C THR A 624 22.13 -0.03 1.28
N GLY A 625 21.96 -0.48 0.05
CA GLY A 625 21.73 -1.88 -0.32
C GLY A 625 20.43 -2.11 -1.09
N VAL A 626 20.23 -3.32 -1.61
CA VAL A 626 19.13 -3.62 -2.54
C VAL A 626 17.73 -3.46 -1.92
N SER A 627 16.69 -3.29 -2.75
CA SER A 627 15.31 -3.18 -2.26
C SER A 627 14.91 -4.47 -1.53
N GLY A 628 14.31 -4.33 -0.34
CA GLY A 628 13.95 -5.47 0.52
C GLY A 628 15.08 -6.03 1.39
N SER A 629 16.29 -5.45 1.39
CA SER A 629 17.41 -5.92 2.22
C SER A 629 17.23 -5.70 3.73
N GLY A 630 16.24 -4.92 4.15
CA GLY A 630 15.94 -4.62 5.56
C GLY A 630 16.30 -3.21 6.02
N LYS A 631 16.62 -2.27 5.11
CA LYS A 631 17.02 -0.88 5.43
C LYS A 631 16.02 -0.14 6.32
N SER A 632 14.76 0.00 5.88
CA SER A 632 13.71 0.69 6.66
C SER A 632 13.41 -0.04 7.97
N THR A 633 13.46 -1.37 7.98
CA THR A 633 13.30 -2.16 9.22
C THR A 633 14.42 -1.87 10.23
N LEU A 634 15.66 -1.73 9.76
CA LEU A 634 16.78 -1.39 10.63
C LEU A 634 16.67 0.06 11.13
N VAL A 635 16.46 1.01 10.22
CA VAL A 635 16.60 2.44 10.49
C VAL A 635 15.35 3.02 11.15
N GLU A 636 14.15 2.73 10.63
CA GLU A 636 12.91 3.31 11.14
C GLU A 636 12.26 2.43 12.20
N ASP A 637 11.96 1.17 11.88
CA ASP A 637 11.19 0.29 12.78
C ASP A 637 11.98 -0.07 14.05
N THR A 638 13.31 -0.17 13.95
CA THR A 638 14.17 -0.58 15.06
C THR A 638 14.92 0.62 15.65
N LEU A 639 15.85 1.23 14.91
CA LEU A 639 16.74 2.26 15.43
C LEU A 639 15.99 3.54 15.85
N TYR A 640 15.25 4.17 14.94
CA TYR A 640 14.53 5.40 15.23
C TYR A 640 13.56 5.21 16.40
N ARG A 641 12.72 4.18 16.35
CA ARG A 641 11.74 3.92 17.41
C ARG A 641 12.39 3.59 18.76
N ALA A 642 13.50 2.85 18.79
CA ALA A 642 14.26 2.60 20.01
C ALA A 642 14.78 3.90 20.64
N VAL A 643 15.40 4.76 19.83
CA VAL A 643 15.92 6.06 20.30
C VAL A 643 14.77 7.00 20.68
N ALA A 644 13.69 7.06 19.89
CA ALA A 644 12.54 7.92 20.16
C ALA A 644 11.82 7.54 21.46
N ARG A 645 11.69 6.25 21.77
CA ARG A 645 11.16 5.75 23.06
C ARG A 645 12.08 6.10 24.22
N ALA A 646 13.39 5.95 24.05
CA ALA A 646 14.36 6.33 25.09
C ALA A 646 14.25 7.83 25.45
N PHE A 647 14.01 8.69 24.47
CA PHE A 647 13.75 10.13 24.68
C PHE A 647 12.27 10.48 24.96
N ARG A 648 11.40 9.49 25.18
CA ARG A 648 9.96 9.66 25.47
C ARG A 648 9.21 10.52 24.43
N LYS A 649 9.65 10.53 23.18
CA LYS A 649 9.01 11.28 22.08
C LYS A 649 7.80 10.53 21.52
N GLU A 650 7.93 9.23 21.32
CA GLU A 650 6.93 8.37 20.69
C GLU A 650 6.86 7.01 21.38
N SER A 651 5.69 6.39 21.37
CA SER A 651 5.42 5.04 21.92
C SER A 651 4.91 4.12 20.82
N LEU A 652 5.62 4.06 19.68
CA LEU A 652 5.31 3.16 18.59
C LEU A 652 5.86 1.75 18.86
N PRO A 653 5.24 0.68 18.28
CA PRO A 653 5.79 -0.67 18.34
C PRO A 653 7.21 -0.72 17.78
N ILE A 654 8.15 -1.27 18.55
CA ILE A 654 9.56 -1.30 18.20
C ILE A 654 9.93 -2.65 17.61
N GLY A 655 10.80 -2.66 16.60
CA GLY A 655 11.44 -3.86 16.11
C GLY A 655 12.14 -4.63 17.23
N ARG A 656 12.32 -5.95 17.07
CA ARG A 656 13.01 -6.80 18.04
C ARG A 656 14.52 -6.53 17.98
N PHE A 657 15.13 -6.19 19.11
CA PHE A 657 16.58 -6.06 19.27
C PHE A 657 17.01 -6.44 20.70
N THR A 658 18.31 -6.67 20.92
CA THR A 658 18.83 -7.07 22.24
C THR A 658 19.13 -5.85 23.13
N ALA A 659 19.88 -4.88 22.62
CA ALA A 659 20.25 -3.68 23.38
C ALA A 659 20.65 -2.53 22.45
N ILE A 660 20.58 -1.29 22.96
CA ILE A 660 21.13 -0.09 22.30
C ILE A 660 22.07 0.62 23.28
N LYS A 661 23.28 0.96 22.82
CA LYS A 661 24.33 1.62 23.64
C LYS A 661 24.76 2.94 22.99
N GLY A 662 25.21 3.92 23.79
CA GLY A 662 25.63 5.23 23.30
C GLY A 662 24.50 6.26 23.20
N LEU A 663 23.37 6.04 23.88
CA LEU A 663 22.25 6.98 23.94
C LEU A 663 22.61 8.25 24.73
N GLU A 664 23.52 8.13 25.69
CA GLU A 664 24.07 9.23 26.50
C GLU A 664 24.84 10.27 25.69
N HIS A 665 25.21 9.94 24.45
CA HIS A 665 25.87 10.85 23.53
C HIS A 665 24.89 11.69 22.70
N LEU A 666 23.59 11.44 22.83
CA LEU A 666 22.54 12.12 22.08
C LEU A 666 21.66 12.96 23.00
N ARG A 667 21.13 14.07 22.48
CA ARG A 667 20.10 14.88 23.14
C ARG A 667 18.69 14.61 22.59
N GLY A 668 18.62 13.92 21.46
CA GLY A 668 17.37 13.48 20.87
C GLY A 668 17.52 12.93 19.46
N VAL A 669 16.39 12.47 18.92
CA VAL A 669 16.28 11.99 17.53
C VAL A 669 15.17 12.73 16.76
N ARG A 670 15.34 12.88 15.45
CA ARG A 670 14.35 13.46 14.53
C ARG A 670 14.26 12.59 13.28
N LEU A 671 13.06 12.11 12.95
CA LEU A 671 12.76 11.49 11.67
C LEU A 671 12.25 12.55 10.69
N ILE A 672 12.89 12.65 9.54
CA ILE A 672 12.48 13.53 8.43
C ILE A 672 12.09 12.63 7.25
N ASP A 673 10.84 12.17 7.29
CA ASP A 673 10.23 11.33 6.25
C ASP A 673 9.63 12.16 5.11
N GLN A 674 9.15 11.46 4.08
CA GLN A 674 8.44 12.04 2.93
C GLN A 674 6.93 12.20 3.17
N GLU A 675 6.41 11.92 4.38
CA GLU A 675 4.98 12.04 4.63
C GLU A 675 4.49 13.48 4.40
N PRO A 676 3.28 13.68 3.85
CA PRO A 676 2.75 15.02 3.62
C PRO A 676 2.73 15.84 4.92
N ILE A 677 3.23 17.07 4.85
CA ILE A 677 3.25 18.00 6.00
C ILE A 677 1.86 18.23 6.59
N GLY A 678 0.85 18.21 5.72
CA GLY A 678 -0.54 18.29 6.14
C GLY A 678 -1.45 17.59 5.15
N ARG A 679 -2.49 16.97 5.69
CA ARG A 679 -3.53 16.27 4.89
C ARG A 679 -4.65 17.18 4.43
N THR A 680 -4.53 18.49 4.69
CA THR A 680 -5.55 19.48 4.35
C THR A 680 -4.91 20.66 3.65
N PRO A 681 -5.64 21.37 2.77
CA PRO A 681 -5.15 22.59 2.11
C PRO A 681 -4.79 23.74 3.06
N ARG A 682 -5.07 23.61 4.36
CA ARG A 682 -4.76 24.61 5.40
C ARG A 682 -3.28 24.64 5.78
N SER A 683 -2.60 23.51 5.70
CA SER A 683 -1.15 23.46 5.88
C SER A 683 -0.48 23.99 4.62
N ASN A 684 0.57 24.79 4.78
CA ASN A 684 1.36 25.36 3.70
C ASN A 684 2.77 25.73 4.22
N PRO A 685 3.74 26.09 3.35
CA PRO A 685 5.10 26.39 3.78
C PRO A 685 5.22 27.41 4.92
N ILE A 686 4.47 28.50 4.83
CA ILE A 686 4.61 29.60 5.80
C ILE A 686 3.92 29.31 7.15
N THR A 687 2.84 28.52 7.16
CA THR A 687 2.22 28.05 8.40
C THR A 687 3.06 26.98 9.09
N TYR A 688 3.70 26.09 8.33
CA TYR A 688 4.56 25.04 8.87
C TYR A 688 5.77 25.60 9.62
N LEU A 689 6.44 26.60 9.05
CA LEU A 689 7.55 27.31 9.72
C LEU A 689 7.10 28.24 10.86
N LYS A 690 5.79 28.34 11.10
CA LYS A 690 5.18 29.30 12.04
C LYS A 690 5.55 30.75 11.75
N ALA A 691 5.82 31.07 10.49
CA ALA A 691 6.19 32.41 10.05
C ALA A 691 4.96 33.23 9.59
N PHE A 692 3.82 32.57 9.36
CA PHE A 692 2.58 33.25 8.98
C PHE A 692 2.09 34.23 10.05
N ASP A 693 2.35 33.93 11.33
CA ASP A 693 1.98 34.80 12.46
C ASP A 693 2.59 36.20 12.33
N GLU A 694 3.82 36.29 11.82
CA GLU A 694 4.50 37.56 11.61
C GLU A 694 3.85 38.36 10.47
N ILE A 695 3.49 37.68 9.37
CA ILE A 695 2.75 38.30 8.26
C ILE A 695 1.41 38.85 8.77
N ARG A 696 0.66 38.06 9.56
CA ARG A 696 -0.63 38.50 10.12
C ARG A 696 -0.49 39.71 11.05
N ARG A 697 0.59 39.78 11.84
CA ARG A 697 0.90 40.96 12.66
C ARG A 697 1.17 42.19 11.81
N LEU A 698 1.94 42.06 10.73
CA LEU A 698 2.23 43.17 9.81
C LEU A 698 0.94 43.72 9.16
N PHE A 699 0.04 42.84 8.72
CA PHE A 699 -1.26 43.25 8.18
C PHE A 699 -2.16 43.92 9.23
N ALA A 700 -2.26 43.35 10.44
CA ALA A 700 -3.02 43.96 11.53
C ALA A 700 -2.45 45.30 12.02
N ALA A 701 -1.15 45.54 11.79
CA ALA A 701 -0.50 46.80 12.14
C ALA A 701 -0.76 47.94 11.12
N THR A 702 -1.35 47.64 9.95
CA THR A 702 -1.70 48.66 8.95
C THR A 702 -2.76 49.63 9.47
N LEU A 703 -2.74 50.87 8.97
CA LEU A 703 -3.70 51.91 9.39
C LEU A 703 -5.15 51.50 9.09
N GLU A 704 -5.39 50.90 7.91
CA GLU A 704 -6.70 50.41 7.48
C GLU A 704 -7.23 49.30 8.41
N ALA A 705 -6.39 48.31 8.75
CA ALA A 705 -6.76 47.25 9.67
C ALA A 705 -7.10 47.79 11.07
N ARG A 706 -6.27 48.71 11.60
CA ARG A 706 -6.49 49.32 12.92
C ARG A 706 -7.80 50.12 12.98
N ARG A 707 -8.12 50.89 11.94
CA ARG A 707 -9.39 51.65 11.87
C ARG A 707 -10.62 50.73 11.89
N ARG A 708 -10.52 49.53 11.35
CA ARG A 708 -11.60 48.53 11.32
C ARG A 708 -11.59 47.57 12.51
N GLY A 709 -10.68 47.74 13.47
CA GLY A 709 -10.55 46.84 14.62
C GLY A 709 -10.05 45.44 14.25
N PHE A 710 -9.43 45.26 13.08
CA PHE A 710 -8.94 43.96 12.65
C PHE A 710 -7.67 43.55 13.42
N THR A 711 -7.79 42.44 14.14
CA THR A 711 -6.69 41.78 14.83
C THR A 711 -5.97 40.76 13.91
N PRO A 712 -4.79 40.25 14.28
CA PRO A 712 -4.12 39.19 13.52
C PRO A 712 -4.96 37.92 13.28
N ALA A 713 -6.02 37.69 14.08
CA ALA A 713 -6.95 36.58 13.88
C ALA A 713 -7.81 36.73 12.60
N HIS A 714 -8.17 37.95 12.22
CA HIS A 714 -8.95 38.21 10.99
C HIS A 714 -8.15 37.86 9.73
N PHE A 715 -6.83 38.02 9.78
CA PHE A 715 -5.90 37.68 8.71
C PHE A 715 -5.51 36.19 8.69
N SER A 716 -6.21 35.33 9.43
CA SER A 716 -5.98 33.88 9.43
C SER A 716 -7.14 33.16 8.74
N PHE A 717 -6.82 32.35 7.72
CA PHE A 717 -7.80 31.49 7.06
C PHE A 717 -8.27 30.31 7.94
N ASN A 718 -7.63 30.07 9.09
CA ASN A 718 -7.99 28.99 10.03
C ASN A 718 -9.06 29.40 11.06
N THR A 719 -9.30 30.70 11.21
CA THR A 719 -10.16 31.26 12.26
C THR A 719 -11.41 31.90 11.65
N PRO A 720 -12.60 31.75 12.28
CA PRO A 720 -13.79 32.53 11.91
C PRO A 720 -13.52 34.05 12.02
N GLY A 721 -14.24 34.85 11.23
CA GLY A 721 -14.20 36.32 11.28
C GLY A 721 -13.49 37.03 10.12
N GLY A 722 -12.63 36.32 9.37
CA GLY A 722 -11.98 36.91 8.17
C GLY A 722 -11.73 35.96 7.00
N ARG A 723 -11.89 34.65 7.23
CA ARG A 723 -11.88 33.64 6.17
C ARG A 723 -13.19 33.64 5.37
N CYS A 724 -13.18 33.05 4.19
CA CYS A 724 -14.41 32.76 3.45
C CYS A 724 -15.23 31.68 4.16
N ASP A 725 -16.51 31.94 4.42
CA ASP A 725 -17.40 31.03 5.16
C ASP A 725 -17.80 29.78 4.36
N ARG A 726 -17.99 29.91 3.04
CA ARG A 726 -18.37 28.79 2.16
C ARG A 726 -17.33 27.67 2.16
N CYS A 727 -16.07 28.01 1.85
CA CYS A 727 -14.97 27.03 1.87
C CYS A 727 -14.28 26.89 3.22
N GLN A 728 -14.74 27.63 4.25
CA GLN A 728 -14.12 27.72 5.57
C GLN A 728 -12.60 27.95 5.52
N GLY A 729 -12.16 28.83 4.61
CA GLY A 729 -10.75 29.18 4.40
C GLY A 729 -9.91 28.19 3.59
N ASN A 730 -10.48 27.11 3.06
CA ASN A 730 -9.73 26.15 2.23
C ASN A 730 -9.41 26.70 0.83
N GLY A 731 -10.29 27.54 0.28
CA GLY A 731 -10.22 28.05 -1.10
C GLY A 731 -10.76 27.08 -2.16
N TYR A 732 -10.93 25.81 -1.81
CA TYR A 732 -11.44 24.75 -2.68
C TYR A 732 -12.58 24.00 -2.00
N GLU A 733 -13.47 23.45 -2.82
CA GLU A 733 -14.57 22.57 -2.42
C GLU A 733 -14.29 21.17 -2.97
N LYS A 734 -14.47 20.15 -2.12
CA LYS A 734 -14.26 18.75 -2.51
C LYS A 734 -15.56 18.24 -3.13
N LEU A 735 -15.49 17.79 -4.37
CA LEU A 735 -16.57 17.13 -5.10
C LEU A 735 -16.38 15.62 -4.97
N GLU A 736 -17.31 14.96 -4.29
CA GLU A 736 -17.28 13.51 -4.12
C GLU A 736 -17.78 12.82 -5.40
N MET A 737 -16.94 11.96 -5.97
CA MET A 737 -17.21 11.26 -7.22
C MET A 737 -17.49 9.78 -6.92
N TYR A 738 -18.52 9.20 -7.54
CA TYR A 738 -18.89 7.80 -7.27
C TYR A 738 -17.94 6.77 -7.91
N PHE A 739 -17.44 7.05 -9.11
CA PHE A 739 -16.62 6.13 -9.92
C PHE A 739 -15.18 6.60 -10.16
N PHE A 740 -14.89 7.87 -9.87
CA PHE A 740 -13.59 8.50 -10.08
C PHE A 740 -13.02 8.98 -8.75
N GLU A 741 -11.76 9.38 -8.74
CA GLU A 741 -11.17 10.02 -7.57
C GLU A 741 -11.88 11.36 -7.28
N ASP A 742 -12.05 11.67 -5.99
CA ASP A 742 -12.67 12.92 -5.57
C ASP A 742 -11.90 14.13 -6.14
N MET A 743 -12.65 15.09 -6.67
CA MET A 743 -12.06 16.25 -7.35
C MET A 743 -12.15 17.50 -6.47
N TYR A 744 -11.20 18.43 -6.61
CA TYR A 744 -11.21 19.71 -5.90
C TYR A 744 -11.52 20.83 -6.88
N ALA A 745 -12.68 21.46 -6.73
CA ALA A 745 -13.06 22.63 -7.51
C ALA A 745 -12.73 23.92 -6.74
N ARG A 746 -12.43 25.02 -7.44
CA ARG A 746 -12.24 26.33 -6.81
C ARG A 746 -13.55 26.77 -6.17
N CYS A 747 -13.46 27.34 -4.96
CA CYS A 747 -14.65 27.87 -4.29
C CYS A 747 -15.21 29.06 -5.06
N GLU A 748 -16.47 28.96 -5.51
CA GLU A 748 -17.13 30.00 -6.30
C GLU A 748 -17.27 31.33 -5.53
N ALA A 749 -17.45 31.29 -4.20
CA ALA A 749 -17.68 32.49 -3.40
C ALA A 749 -16.42 33.37 -3.24
N CYS A 750 -15.23 32.77 -3.21
CA CYS A 750 -13.98 33.51 -3.05
C CYS A 750 -13.03 33.39 -4.24
N GLY A 751 -13.38 32.63 -5.27
CA GLY A 751 -12.51 32.32 -6.41
C GLY A 751 -11.17 31.70 -6.01
N GLY A 752 -11.13 30.96 -4.90
CA GLY A 752 -9.88 30.41 -4.35
C GLY A 752 -9.10 31.32 -3.40
N ARG A 753 -9.57 32.55 -3.13
CA ARG A 753 -8.80 33.54 -2.33
C ARG A 753 -8.72 33.25 -0.83
N ARG A 754 -9.53 32.33 -0.30
CA ARG A 754 -9.62 31.90 1.11
C ARG A 754 -10.15 32.92 2.12
N PHE A 755 -10.20 34.21 1.78
CA PHE A 755 -10.63 35.29 2.69
C PHE A 755 -11.93 35.93 2.23
N GLY A 756 -12.63 36.56 3.16
CA GLY A 756 -13.77 37.43 2.86
C GLY A 756 -13.34 38.75 2.21
N PRO A 757 -14.26 39.45 1.52
CA PRO A 757 -13.96 40.68 0.81
C PRO A 757 -13.42 41.80 1.73
N GLU A 758 -13.88 41.85 2.97
CA GLU A 758 -13.44 42.86 3.95
C GLU A 758 -11.94 42.74 4.28
N VAL A 759 -11.44 41.52 4.48
CA VAL A 759 -10.02 41.26 4.75
C VAL A 759 -9.18 41.54 3.49
N LEU A 760 -9.70 41.19 2.32
CA LEU A 760 -9.02 41.44 1.03
C LEU A 760 -8.93 42.93 0.67
N SER A 761 -9.70 43.80 1.32
CA SER A 761 -9.60 45.24 1.10
C SER A 761 -8.37 45.88 1.77
N VAL A 762 -7.79 45.24 2.80
CA VAL A 762 -6.61 45.75 3.50
C VAL A 762 -5.34 45.44 2.72
N ARG A 763 -4.50 46.47 2.51
CA ARG A 763 -3.24 46.33 1.78
C ARG A 763 -2.02 46.60 2.64
N PHE A 764 -0.98 45.77 2.49
CA PHE A 764 0.36 46.01 3.00
C PHE A 764 1.30 46.19 1.81
N ARG A 765 1.98 47.35 1.73
CA ARG A 765 2.83 47.73 0.58
C ARG A 765 2.16 47.49 -0.79
N GLY A 766 0.88 47.86 -0.88
CA GLY A 766 0.09 47.76 -2.12
C GLY A 766 -0.51 46.39 -2.43
N LYS A 767 -0.21 45.34 -1.63
CA LYS A 767 -0.64 43.95 -1.85
C LYS A 767 -1.60 43.49 -0.76
N THR A 768 -2.60 42.70 -1.14
CA THR A 768 -3.53 42.06 -0.19
C THR A 768 -2.86 40.84 0.46
N ILE A 769 -3.47 40.30 1.52
CA ILE A 769 -2.93 39.07 2.15
C ILE A 769 -2.96 37.87 1.21
N HIS A 770 -3.93 37.81 0.30
CA HIS A 770 -3.99 36.77 -0.72
C HIS A 770 -2.83 36.91 -1.71
N ASP A 771 -2.54 38.12 -2.17
CA ASP A 771 -1.43 38.37 -3.09
C ASP A 771 -0.10 37.98 -2.45
N VAL A 772 0.11 38.34 -1.18
CA VAL A 772 1.30 37.94 -0.42
C VAL A 772 1.42 36.42 -0.30
N LEU A 773 0.31 35.72 -0.04
CA LEU A 773 0.33 34.25 0.02
C LEU A 773 0.59 33.59 -1.33
N ASN A 774 0.32 34.27 -2.44
CA ASN A 774 0.62 33.78 -3.78
C ASN A 774 2.04 34.14 -4.27
N MET A 775 2.79 34.99 -3.55
CA MET A 775 4.18 35.26 -3.87
C MET A 775 5.01 33.99 -3.72
N THR A 776 5.99 33.83 -4.60
CA THR A 776 7.08 32.87 -4.42
C THR A 776 7.94 33.26 -3.22
N ILE A 777 8.66 32.30 -2.64
CA ILE A 777 9.58 32.57 -1.52
C ILE A 777 10.66 33.57 -1.93
N ASP A 778 11.18 33.49 -3.16
CA ASP A 778 12.18 34.43 -3.69
C ASP A 778 11.61 35.87 -3.76
N GLU A 779 10.40 36.05 -4.28
CA GLU A 779 9.73 37.36 -4.31
C GLU A 779 9.44 37.88 -2.90
N ALA A 780 8.96 37.00 -2.02
CA ALA A 780 8.66 37.34 -0.64
C ALA A 780 9.93 37.78 0.11
N GLN A 781 11.08 37.17 -0.19
CA GLN A 781 12.35 37.56 0.43
C GLN A 781 12.70 39.01 0.12
N SER A 782 12.56 39.43 -1.15
CA SER A 782 12.74 40.83 -1.54
C SER A 782 11.67 41.73 -0.92
N PHE A 783 10.40 41.30 -0.92
CA PHE A 783 9.27 42.07 -0.41
C PHE A 783 9.35 42.34 1.11
N PHE A 784 9.90 41.40 1.88
CA PHE A 784 10.01 41.47 3.34
C PHE A 784 11.42 41.76 3.87
N ALA A 785 12.33 42.26 3.03
CA ALA A 785 13.71 42.56 3.42
C ALA A 785 13.87 43.44 4.69
N GLY A 786 12.85 44.23 5.05
CA GLY A 786 12.83 45.03 6.29
C GLY A 786 12.47 44.27 7.58
N SER A 787 12.04 42.99 7.51
CA SER A 787 11.73 42.15 8.67
C SER A 787 12.81 41.09 8.85
N THR A 788 13.65 41.26 9.89
CA THR A 788 14.77 40.35 10.18
C THR A 788 14.29 38.92 10.46
N LYS A 789 13.20 38.76 11.22
CA LYS A 789 12.63 37.45 11.55
C LYS A 789 12.10 36.73 10.31
N LEU A 790 11.37 37.41 9.43
CA LEU A 790 10.80 36.76 8.25
C LEU A 790 11.88 36.44 7.21
N SER A 791 12.81 37.38 7.00
CA SER A 791 13.90 37.23 6.03
C SER A 791 14.78 36.01 6.30
N ALA A 792 15.04 35.70 7.58
CA ALA A 792 15.80 34.50 7.96
C ALA A 792 15.11 33.20 7.53
N HIS A 793 13.77 33.11 7.68
CA HIS A 793 13.01 31.92 7.27
C HIS A 793 12.97 31.78 5.74
N LEU A 794 12.74 32.89 5.03
CA LEU A 794 12.65 32.89 3.57
C LEU A 794 14.01 32.56 2.91
N TYR A 795 15.10 33.15 3.42
CA TYR A 795 16.46 32.86 2.96
C TYR A 795 16.82 31.38 3.10
N LEU A 796 16.42 30.76 4.22
CA LEU A 796 16.66 29.34 4.45
C LEU A 796 15.95 28.46 3.42
N LEU A 797 14.68 28.75 3.14
CA LEU A 797 13.90 28.03 2.12
C LEU A 797 14.50 28.20 0.72
N ALA A 798 14.88 29.43 0.35
CA ALA A 798 15.53 29.70 -0.94
C ALA A 798 16.84 28.91 -1.09
N THR A 799 17.67 28.88 -0.03
CA THR A 799 18.97 28.17 -0.03
C THR A 799 18.83 26.66 -0.17
N ILE A 800 17.73 26.08 0.33
CA ILE A 800 17.42 24.65 0.23
C ILE A 800 16.77 24.30 -1.14
N GLY A 801 16.60 25.30 -2.02
CA GLY A 801 16.04 25.11 -3.36
C GLY A 801 14.51 25.13 -3.41
N LEU A 802 13.86 25.68 -2.39
CA LEU A 802 12.40 25.86 -2.34
C LEU A 802 11.95 27.28 -2.71
N GLY A 803 12.85 28.12 -3.24
CA GLY A 803 12.59 29.54 -3.58
C GLY A 803 11.38 29.74 -4.51
N TYR A 804 11.09 28.74 -5.36
CA TYR A 804 9.97 28.78 -6.30
C TYR A 804 8.60 28.52 -5.69
N LEU A 805 8.51 27.92 -4.49
CA LEU A 805 7.22 27.60 -3.89
C LEU A 805 6.49 28.86 -3.46
N ARG A 806 5.17 28.86 -3.60
CA ARG A 806 4.34 29.97 -3.08
C ARG A 806 4.17 29.85 -1.58
N LEU A 807 4.16 30.97 -0.86
CA LEU A 807 4.04 30.98 0.60
C LEU A 807 2.80 30.22 1.12
N GLY A 808 1.67 30.39 0.44
CA GLY A 808 0.37 29.82 0.78
C GLY A 808 0.02 28.53 0.02
N GLN A 809 0.95 27.95 -0.75
CA GLN A 809 0.73 26.73 -1.53
C GLN A 809 0.22 25.59 -0.63
N PRO A 810 -0.92 24.96 -0.95
CA PRO A 810 -1.43 23.84 -0.17
C PRO A 810 -0.37 22.74 0.03
N ALA A 811 -0.22 22.25 1.26
CA ALA A 811 0.72 21.16 1.56
C ALA A 811 0.34 19.85 0.84
N THR A 812 -0.92 19.69 0.45
CA THR A 812 -1.41 18.55 -0.33
C THR A 812 -0.93 18.53 -1.77
N THR A 813 -0.45 19.66 -2.29
CA THR A 813 0.10 19.77 -3.65
C THR A 813 1.63 19.83 -3.65
N LEU A 814 2.28 19.66 -2.49
CA LEU A 814 3.74 19.57 -2.41
C LEU A 814 4.17 18.13 -2.73
N SER A 815 5.28 17.98 -3.44
CA SER A 815 5.91 16.67 -3.63
C SER A 815 6.49 16.15 -2.31
N GLY A 816 6.75 14.84 -2.22
CA GLY A 816 7.40 14.23 -1.05
C GLY A 816 8.74 14.89 -0.73
N GLY A 817 9.58 15.11 -1.75
CA GLY A 817 10.87 15.79 -1.61
C GLY A 817 10.76 17.29 -1.26
N GLU A 818 9.72 18.00 -1.72
CA GLU A 818 9.45 19.38 -1.27
C GLU A 818 9.04 19.42 0.21
N ALA A 819 8.15 18.51 0.61
CA ALA A 819 7.71 18.37 1.99
C ALA A 819 8.88 18.05 2.93
N GLN A 820 9.76 17.13 2.52
CA GLN A 820 10.94 16.76 3.28
C GLN A 820 11.95 17.91 3.41
N ARG A 821 12.25 18.63 2.32
CA ARG A 821 13.12 19.82 2.34
C ARG A 821 12.58 20.92 3.27
N LEU A 822 11.26 21.09 3.33
CA LEU A 822 10.62 22.03 4.23
C LEU A 822 10.70 21.59 5.71
N LYS A 823 10.67 20.27 5.99
CA LYS A 823 10.98 19.72 7.32
C LYS A 823 12.44 19.96 7.72
N ILE A 824 13.38 19.76 6.81
CA ILE A 824 14.82 20.07 7.02
C ILE A 824 15.00 21.56 7.34
N ALA A 825 14.32 22.44 6.61
CA ALA A 825 14.34 23.89 6.89
C ALA A 825 13.79 24.23 8.29
N ALA A 826 12.76 23.53 8.76
CA ALA A 826 12.22 23.76 10.10
C ALA A 826 13.21 23.39 11.22
N GLU A 827 14.03 22.37 11.01
CA GLU A 827 15.06 21.95 11.98
C GLU A 827 16.29 22.88 11.98
N LEU A 828 16.72 23.36 10.82
CA LEU A 828 17.84 24.31 10.69
C LEU A 828 17.58 25.68 11.33
N LYS A 829 16.33 25.97 11.68
CA LYS A 829 15.95 27.18 12.43
C LYS A 829 16.54 27.17 13.84
N ASP A 830 16.67 26.00 14.47
CA ASP A 830 17.16 25.89 15.84
C ASP A 830 18.69 25.73 15.87
N ARG A 831 19.38 26.85 16.03
CA ARG A 831 20.85 26.88 16.10
C ARG A 831 21.42 26.25 17.38
N SER A 832 20.57 25.93 18.37
CA SER A 832 21.00 25.28 19.62
C SER A 832 21.01 23.74 19.52
N ALA A 833 20.52 23.19 18.40
CA ALA A 833 20.49 21.76 18.14
C ALA A 833 21.90 21.24 17.76
N HIS A 834 22.55 20.61 18.74
CA HIS A 834 23.77 19.79 18.64
C HIS A 834 23.51 18.42 19.30
N ASP A 835 24.33 17.42 18.98
CA ASP A 835 24.19 16.05 19.49
C ASP A 835 22.81 15.42 19.17
N VAL A 836 22.15 15.85 18.09
CA VAL A 836 20.88 15.28 17.62
C VAL A 836 21.16 14.26 16.51
N LEU A 837 20.44 13.14 16.54
CA LEU A 837 20.40 12.17 15.45
C LEU A 837 19.26 12.52 14.49
N TYR A 838 19.61 12.98 13.28
CA TYR A 838 18.67 13.16 12.18
C TYR A 838 18.64 11.90 11.33
N ILE A 839 17.45 11.33 11.14
CA ILE A 839 17.22 10.19 10.26
C ILE A 839 16.37 10.67 9.08
N MET A 840 16.82 10.42 7.85
CA MET A 840 16.10 10.79 6.64
C MET A 840 15.94 9.58 5.72
N ASP A 841 14.75 9.41 5.18
CA ASP A 841 14.45 8.35 4.20
C ASP A 841 14.44 8.94 2.78
N GLU A 842 15.31 8.41 1.92
CA GLU A 842 15.51 8.77 0.51
C GLU A 842 15.41 10.29 0.22
N PRO A 843 16.28 11.13 0.80
CA PRO A 843 16.18 12.58 0.62
C PRO A 843 16.49 13.09 -0.80
N THR A 844 17.00 12.23 -1.69
CA THR A 844 17.24 12.58 -3.10
C THR A 844 16.05 12.32 -4.02
N THR A 845 14.97 11.72 -3.53
CA THR A 845 13.74 11.51 -4.31
C THR A 845 13.23 12.82 -4.91
N GLY A 846 12.88 12.83 -6.20
CA GLY A 846 12.38 14.03 -6.86
C GLY A 846 13.45 15.05 -7.28
N LEU A 847 14.73 14.80 -7.03
CA LEU A 847 15.78 15.79 -7.21
C LEU A 847 16.61 15.55 -8.47
N HIS A 848 16.80 16.63 -9.22
CA HIS A 848 17.81 16.68 -10.26
C HIS A 848 19.21 16.69 -9.63
N LEU A 849 20.24 16.26 -10.39
CA LEU A 849 21.63 16.18 -9.93
C LEU A 849 22.14 17.51 -9.33
N ASP A 850 21.76 18.64 -9.92
CA ASP A 850 22.11 19.96 -9.38
C ASP A 850 21.43 20.27 -8.03
N ASP A 851 20.23 19.75 -7.80
CA ASP A 851 19.51 19.92 -6.54
C ASP A 851 20.06 18.99 -5.45
N ILE A 852 20.53 17.79 -5.81
CA ILE A 852 21.27 16.89 -4.91
C ILE A 852 22.54 17.59 -4.39
N LYS A 853 23.24 18.32 -5.26
CA LYS A 853 24.41 19.13 -4.87
C LYS A 853 24.06 20.19 -3.82
N LYS A 854 22.89 20.83 -3.93
CA LYS A 854 22.39 21.81 -2.93
C LYS A 854 22.00 21.11 -1.63
N LEU A 855 21.30 19.98 -1.70
CA LEU A 855 20.93 19.17 -0.55
C LEU A 855 22.15 18.73 0.24
N LEU A 856 23.19 18.21 -0.40
CA LEU A 856 24.43 17.77 0.26
C LEU A 856 25.10 18.90 1.06
N LYS A 857 25.07 20.15 0.55
CA LYS A 857 25.56 21.32 1.30
C LYS A 857 24.75 21.56 2.57
N VAL A 858 23.44 21.35 2.52
CA VAL A 858 22.53 21.53 3.65
C VAL A 858 22.73 20.43 4.70
N LEU A 859 22.86 19.17 4.27
CA LEU A 859 23.18 18.06 5.15
C LEU A 859 24.56 18.26 5.81
N GLY A 860 25.54 18.76 5.04
CA GLY A 860 26.86 19.13 5.56
C GLY A 860 26.76 20.15 6.71
N LYS A 861 25.94 21.19 6.58
CA LYS A 861 25.71 22.18 7.64
C LYS A 861 25.11 21.58 8.92
N LEU A 862 24.23 20.59 8.81
CA LEU A 862 23.70 19.88 9.98
C LEU A 862 24.80 19.12 10.72
N VAL A 863 25.67 18.42 9.96
CA VAL A 863 26.81 17.68 10.52
C VAL A 863 27.84 18.63 11.14
N GLU A 864 28.15 19.76 10.48
CA GLU A 864 29.05 20.80 10.98
C GLU A 864 28.56 21.46 12.28
N ALA A 865 27.25 21.50 12.51
CA ALA A 865 26.65 21.95 13.77
C ALA A 865 26.83 20.93 14.93
N GLY A 866 27.53 19.81 14.71
CA GLY A 866 27.77 18.77 15.71
C GLY A 866 26.67 17.71 15.78
N ASN A 867 25.81 17.62 14.77
CA ASN A 867 24.77 16.59 14.70
C ASN A 867 25.23 15.37 13.89
N THR A 868 24.49 14.28 14.00
CA THR A 868 24.67 13.09 13.17
C THR A 868 23.53 13.02 12.17
N VAL A 869 23.84 12.85 10.89
CA VAL A 869 22.84 12.73 9.83
C VAL A 869 22.94 11.32 9.27
N LEU A 870 21.92 10.51 9.51
CA LEU A 870 21.77 9.17 8.95
C LEU A 870 20.73 9.21 7.82
N VAL A 871 21.13 8.78 6.63
CA VAL A 871 20.29 8.78 5.43
C VAL A 871 20.13 7.38 4.88
N VAL A 872 18.91 6.96 4.56
CA VAL A 872 18.65 5.76 3.76
C VAL A 872 18.66 6.17 2.30
N GLU A 873 19.57 5.60 1.50
CA GLU A 873 19.73 6.03 0.10
C GLU A 873 20.16 4.94 -0.87
N HIS A 874 19.80 5.20 -2.12
CA HIS A 874 20.15 4.44 -3.31
C HIS A 874 20.90 5.30 -4.34
N HIS A 875 20.82 6.63 -4.25
CA HIS A 875 21.44 7.53 -5.22
C HIS A 875 22.96 7.60 -5.04
N LEU A 876 23.69 7.15 -6.06
CA LEU A 876 25.14 6.97 -5.99
C LEU A 876 25.91 8.27 -5.70
N ASP A 877 25.43 9.43 -6.17
CA ASP A 877 26.09 10.71 -5.87
C ASP A 877 25.97 11.17 -4.41
N LEU A 878 24.94 10.73 -3.68
CA LEU A 878 24.86 10.97 -2.24
C LEU A 878 25.70 9.94 -1.49
N ILE A 879 25.64 8.67 -1.91
CA ILE A 879 26.40 7.58 -1.31
C ILE A 879 27.91 7.85 -1.38
N LYS A 880 28.42 8.31 -2.54
CA LYS A 880 29.85 8.66 -2.70
C LYS A 880 30.28 9.87 -1.87
N ALA A 881 29.33 10.73 -1.47
CA ALA A 881 29.59 11.93 -0.68
C ALA A 881 29.42 11.70 0.83
N ALA A 882 28.96 10.52 1.25
CA ALA A 882 28.83 10.15 2.65
C ALA A 882 30.20 9.88 3.29
N ASP A 883 30.31 10.14 4.60
CA ASP A 883 31.53 9.88 5.37
C ASP A 883 31.64 8.40 5.77
N TRP A 884 30.49 7.73 5.93
CA TRP A 884 30.39 6.32 6.30
C TRP A 884 29.20 5.66 5.62
N ILE A 885 29.36 4.41 5.18
CA ILE A 885 28.33 3.60 4.53
C ILE A 885 28.08 2.33 5.35
N LEU A 886 26.81 1.96 5.45
CA LEU A 886 26.32 0.67 5.94
C LEU A 886 25.52 0.01 4.82
N ASP A 887 26.09 -1.02 4.18
CA ASP A 887 25.48 -1.73 3.05
C ASP A 887 24.76 -2.99 3.53
N LEU A 888 23.44 -3.06 3.33
CA LEU A 888 22.60 -4.20 3.68
C LEU A 888 22.30 -5.10 2.48
N GLY A 889 22.38 -6.40 2.67
CA GLY A 889 22.11 -7.39 1.62
C GLY A 889 22.45 -8.80 2.08
N PRO A 890 22.99 -9.66 1.19
CA PRO A 890 23.37 -9.39 -0.21
C PRO A 890 22.18 -9.23 -1.17
N GLU A 891 21.03 -9.84 -0.85
CA GLU A 891 19.80 -9.74 -1.62
C GLU A 891 18.65 -9.15 -0.77
N GLY A 892 17.44 -9.09 -1.34
CA GLY A 892 16.22 -8.68 -0.64
C GLY A 892 15.42 -9.86 -0.09
N GLY A 893 14.60 -9.63 0.93
CA GLY A 893 13.76 -10.66 1.53
C GLY A 893 14.55 -11.58 2.47
N GLU A 894 14.27 -12.89 2.42
CA GLU A 894 14.91 -13.89 3.29
C GLU A 894 16.42 -14.03 3.07
N ASP A 895 16.88 -13.78 1.84
CA ASP A 895 18.29 -13.81 1.44
C ASP A 895 19.05 -12.52 1.82
N GLY A 896 18.37 -11.57 2.48
CA GLY A 896 18.91 -10.30 2.95
C GLY A 896 19.09 -10.22 4.48
N GLY A 897 19.06 -8.99 5.00
CA GLY A 897 19.07 -8.74 6.44
C GLY A 897 20.43 -8.91 7.12
N ARG A 898 21.53 -8.85 6.34
CA ARG A 898 22.92 -8.88 6.83
C ARG A 898 23.65 -7.61 6.41
N ILE A 899 24.71 -7.26 7.16
CA ILE A 899 25.66 -6.24 6.74
C ILE A 899 26.62 -6.90 5.75
N VAL A 900 26.65 -6.41 4.51
CA VAL A 900 27.54 -6.90 3.46
C VAL A 900 28.88 -6.17 3.53
N ALA A 901 28.83 -4.86 3.75
CA ALA A 901 30.00 -4.02 3.91
C ALA A 901 29.68 -2.84 4.83
N GLU A 902 30.67 -2.40 5.59
CA GLU A 902 30.64 -1.15 6.34
C GLU A 902 31.99 -0.43 6.22
N GLY A 903 31.96 0.89 6.13
CA GLY A 903 33.19 1.68 5.99
C GLY A 903 33.01 2.95 5.19
N ARG A 904 34.13 3.56 4.81
CA ARG A 904 34.15 4.68 3.87
C ARG A 904 33.72 4.25 2.46
N PRO A 905 33.25 5.17 1.60
CA PRO A 905 32.89 4.87 0.21
C PRO A 905 33.95 4.06 -0.54
N GLU A 906 35.22 4.39 -0.37
CA GLU A 906 36.33 3.72 -1.04
C GLU A 906 36.55 2.29 -0.54
N GLN A 907 36.26 2.02 0.75
CA GLN A 907 36.38 0.69 1.35
C GLN A 907 35.23 -0.20 0.88
N VAL A 908 33.99 0.31 0.88
CA VAL A 908 32.82 -0.43 0.38
C VAL A 908 32.96 -0.75 -1.11
N ALA A 909 33.54 0.15 -1.90
CA ALA A 909 33.81 -0.08 -3.33
C ALA A 909 34.79 -1.23 -3.63
N GLN A 910 35.57 -1.68 -2.64
CA GLN A 910 36.49 -2.81 -2.78
C GLN A 910 35.85 -4.17 -2.47
N VAL A 911 34.67 -4.19 -1.84
CA VAL A 911 33.97 -5.43 -1.46
C VAL A 911 33.23 -6.00 -2.67
N SER A 912 33.65 -7.19 -3.15
CA SER A 912 33.07 -7.85 -4.33
C SER A 912 31.60 -8.22 -4.17
N ASP A 913 31.20 -8.59 -2.96
CA ASP A 913 29.86 -9.08 -2.63
C ASP A 913 28.86 -7.93 -2.45
N SER A 914 29.36 -6.69 -2.33
CA SER A 914 28.55 -5.48 -2.26
C SER A 914 28.11 -5.06 -3.66
N HIS A 915 26.82 -5.24 -3.94
CA HIS A 915 26.21 -4.63 -5.14
C HIS A 915 26.44 -3.13 -5.15
N THR A 916 26.32 -2.46 -4.00
CA THR A 916 26.57 -1.02 -3.91
C THR A 916 28.01 -0.68 -4.29
N GLY A 917 28.99 -1.40 -3.75
CA GLY A 917 30.40 -1.22 -4.05
C GLY A 917 30.70 -1.37 -5.55
N ARG A 918 30.08 -2.35 -6.22
CA ARG A 918 30.22 -2.58 -7.67
C ARG A 918 29.80 -1.37 -8.51
N TYR A 919 28.69 -0.70 -8.16
CA TYR A 919 28.19 0.47 -8.89
C TYR A 919 28.86 1.78 -8.44
N LEU A 920 29.39 1.82 -7.22
CA LEU A 920 30.08 2.98 -6.65
C LEU A 920 31.50 3.13 -7.22
N ARG A 921 32.21 2.02 -7.44
CA ARG A 921 33.60 1.99 -7.89
C ARG A 921 33.87 2.83 -9.16
N PRO A 922 33.06 2.76 -10.25
CA PRO A 922 33.29 3.57 -11.45
C PRO A 922 33.17 5.08 -11.22
N LEU A 923 32.40 5.51 -10.21
CA LEU A 923 32.21 6.93 -9.90
C LEU A 923 33.36 7.51 -9.08
N LEU A 924 34.01 6.69 -8.27
CA LEU A 924 35.20 7.06 -7.50
C LEU A 924 36.44 7.14 -8.39
N LEU A 925 36.56 6.25 -9.39
CA LEU A 925 37.72 6.19 -10.30
C LEU A 925 37.71 7.26 -11.40
N ARG A 926 36.57 7.89 -11.69
CA ARG A 926 36.42 8.89 -12.76
C ARG A 926 36.94 10.29 -12.43
N GLN A 927 37.49 10.50 -11.23
CA GLN A 927 37.96 11.81 -10.74
C GLN A 927 39.48 11.90 -10.58
N ASP A 928 40.20 10.83 -10.91
CA ASP A 928 41.64 10.87 -11.25
C ASP A 928 41.81 11.19 -12.73
#